data_AF-A0A0Q7IYB7-F1
#
_entry.id   AF-A0A0Q7IYB7-F1
#
_cell.length_a   1.000
_cell.length_b   1.000
_cell.length_c   1.000
_cell.angle_alpha   90.00
_cell.angle_beta   90.00
_cell.angle_gamma   90.00
#
_symmetry.space_group_name_H-M   'P 1'
#
loop_
_entity.id
_entity.type
_entity.pdbx_description
1 polymer ?
#
loop_
_entity_poly.entity_id
_entity_poly.type
_entity_poly.pdbx_seq_one_letter_code
_entity_poly.pdbx_strand_id
1 'polypeptide(L)'
;MINLNPSMRLKVKRDTFFLPNPNGSVYFRNNVSSFRMEGELIDQWIEKLLPIFNGEHRLEDLTDGLPDQHRNQVYRIAEMLYRNGFVRDVSQDAPHQLPQEVLKKYASQIEFLDNFGNSGAYRFQSYRQSKVLTVGSGPFLLSVISALLASGLPKFHVLISGSEPTDRERLLELAAHARKTDPEVAIEEVTLKKEGVSSWREAVRSFDSILFVSQEGGIEELRVLHTVCREEKKTFLPAVCLQQVGLAGPLVHPDFEGCWESAYRRIHESAIRKDPQLHTFSSTAGAMLANVIVFELLKKITGANDLELSNQFFLLNLETLEGRWHSFMPHPLVTGRIAAEWIHDFELQLERRSSKSENGLLPYFSRLTSAESGIFHIWEEGDLKQLPLSQCRVQAVDPLSEGAAGLLPDIVCADLTHEGARREAGLAGIEAYVSRMVGLLVSTLPSQQESEGSRFEPQEFIGVGAGETVAECIGRGLQMCLAEILSKQLSCQLPSVFRVKLSDIEDKHCQFYLQALTTMKGVPIIGLGEEVSGFPVVWVGTSDHWYGGVGLNVTLALRDALQQALLEAQNQPARLTSQVLEVSSVRLAEQLPLSLVISSCGANAKSEVLQSALQVLERNRKRILVIDLASESFMKEEMAGVLGVLLREEGSR
;
A
#
# COMPACT_ATOMS: atom_id res chain seq x y z
N MET A 1 0.54 14.91 38.43
CA MET A 1 -0.90 14.99 38.78
C MET A 1 -1.44 16.26 38.14
N ILE A 2 -2.41 16.15 37.24
CA ILE A 2 -3.04 17.34 36.66
C ILE A 2 -4.08 17.81 37.68
N ASN A 3 -3.76 18.87 38.42
CA ASN A 3 -4.69 19.52 39.33
C ASN A 3 -5.59 20.47 38.52
N LEU A 4 -6.90 20.41 38.74
CA LEU A 4 -7.83 21.40 38.20
C LEU A 4 -7.52 22.79 38.77
N ASN A 5 -7.57 23.81 37.92
CA ASN A 5 -7.43 25.21 38.32
C ASN A 5 -8.84 25.81 38.53
N PRO A 6 -9.10 26.56 39.63
CA PRO A 6 -10.39 27.21 39.87
C PRO A 6 -10.90 28.10 38.72
N SER A 7 -9.99 28.66 37.91
CA SER A 7 -10.35 29.48 36.75
C SER A 7 -10.80 28.69 35.50
N MET A 8 -10.67 27.36 35.51
CA MET A 8 -11.07 26.50 34.39
C MET A 8 -12.57 26.61 34.10
N ARG A 9 -12.91 26.52 32.82
CA ARG A 9 -14.28 26.49 32.31
C ARG A 9 -14.53 25.15 31.67
N LEU A 10 -15.18 24.24 32.39
CA LEU A 10 -15.38 22.88 31.90
C LEU A 10 -16.57 22.81 30.95
N LYS A 11 -16.34 22.19 29.79
CA LYS A 11 -17.36 21.85 28.79
C LYS A 11 -17.36 20.34 28.57
N VAL A 12 -18.53 19.70 28.68
CA VAL A 12 -18.73 18.29 28.33
C VAL A 12 -18.57 18.12 26.82
N LYS A 13 -17.80 17.11 26.41
CA LYS A 13 -17.67 16.77 24.99
C LYS A 13 -18.96 16.17 24.47
N ARG A 14 -19.39 16.54 23.26
CA ARG A 14 -20.65 16.04 22.68
C ARG A 14 -20.74 14.53 22.48
N ASP A 15 -19.62 13.83 22.38
CA ASP A 15 -19.59 12.37 22.27
C ASP A 15 -19.67 11.65 23.63
N THR A 16 -19.92 12.39 24.72
CA THR A 16 -20.09 11.83 26.06
C THR A 16 -21.47 11.21 26.23
N PHE A 17 -21.48 9.91 26.52
CA PHE A 17 -22.65 9.16 26.98
C PHE A 17 -22.44 8.70 28.42
N PHE A 18 -23.49 8.78 29.24
CA PHE A 18 -23.48 8.23 30.58
C PHE A 18 -24.74 7.41 30.85
N LEU A 19 -24.59 6.33 31.60
CA LEU A 19 -25.64 5.37 31.92
C LEU A 19 -25.59 5.06 33.42
N PRO A 20 -26.59 5.51 34.20
CA PRO A 20 -26.69 5.15 35.62
C PRO A 20 -27.07 3.67 35.76
N ASN A 21 -26.41 2.97 36.68
CA ASN A 21 -26.68 1.57 37.01
C ASN A 21 -27.57 1.46 38.25
N PRO A 22 -28.34 0.36 38.40
CA PRO A 22 -29.20 0.14 39.57
C PRO A 22 -28.44 0.11 40.91
N ASN A 23 -27.12 -0.15 40.89
CA ASN A 23 -26.27 -0.16 42.08
C ASN A 23 -25.74 1.24 42.47
N GLY A 24 -26.20 2.31 41.80
CA GLY A 24 -25.79 3.69 42.03
C GLY A 24 -24.53 4.13 41.27
N SER A 25 -23.81 3.22 40.60
CA SER A 25 -22.64 3.59 39.78
C SER A 25 -23.04 4.17 38.42
N VAL A 26 -22.22 5.03 37.83
CA VAL A 26 -22.45 5.58 36.48
C VAL A 26 -21.37 5.08 35.51
N TYR A 27 -21.80 4.49 34.40
CA TYR A 27 -20.90 4.11 33.31
C TYR A 27 -20.80 5.24 32.30
N PHE A 28 -19.58 5.59 31.91
CA PHE A 28 -19.27 6.63 30.93
C PHE A 28 -18.62 6.00 29.69
N ARG A 29 -19.01 6.49 28.52
CA ARG A 29 -18.41 6.11 27.23
C ARG A 29 -18.36 7.31 26.29
N ASN A 30 -17.24 7.48 25.61
CA ASN A 30 -17.11 8.37 24.46
C ASN A 30 -16.47 7.60 23.28
N ASN A 31 -16.02 8.30 22.23
CA ASN A 31 -15.43 7.64 21.06
C ASN A 31 -14.04 7.03 21.33
N VAL A 32 -13.37 7.42 22.41
CA VAL A 32 -11.97 7.08 22.71
C VAL A 32 -11.84 6.13 23.90
N SER A 33 -12.68 6.28 24.92
CA SER A 33 -12.54 5.59 26.20
C SER A 33 -13.89 5.29 26.85
N SER A 34 -13.84 4.42 27.85
CA SER A 34 -14.96 4.19 28.76
C SER A 34 -14.47 3.93 30.17
N PHE A 35 -15.24 4.35 31.17
CA PHE A 35 -14.92 4.09 32.58
C PHE A 35 -16.19 4.04 33.43
N ARG A 36 -16.05 3.54 34.66
CA ARG A 36 -17.14 3.49 35.64
C ARG A 36 -16.79 4.38 36.83
N MET A 37 -17.76 5.18 37.26
CA MET A 37 -17.67 6.00 38.45
C MET A 37 -18.57 5.42 39.54
N GLU A 38 -17.98 5.18 40.71
CA GLU A 38 -18.67 4.63 41.87
C GLU A 38 -18.62 5.65 43.02
N GLY A 39 -19.73 5.79 43.75
CA GLY A 39 -19.85 6.74 44.84
C GLY A 39 -21.28 6.87 45.32
N GLU A 40 -21.44 7.40 46.53
CA GLU A 40 -22.76 7.67 47.09
C GLU A 40 -23.45 8.80 46.30
N LEU A 41 -24.67 8.53 45.79
CA LEU A 41 -25.49 9.46 45.01
C LEU A 41 -24.79 10.03 43.76
N ILE A 42 -23.83 9.30 43.19
CA ILE A 42 -23.02 9.82 42.08
C ILE A 42 -23.84 10.05 40.81
N ASP A 43 -24.85 9.22 40.57
CA ASP A 43 -25.88 9.41 39.54
C ASP A 43 -26.53 10.81 39.62
N GLN A 44 -26.98 11.23 40.80
CA GLN A 44 -27.60 12.53 41.02
C GLN A 44 -26.62 13.69 40.85
N TRP A 45 -25.35 13.50 41.25
CA TRP A 45 -24.30 14.49 41.02
C TRP A 45 -24.04 14.69 39.53
N ILE A 46 -23.94 13.60 38.77
CA ILE A 46 -23.69 13.66 37.32
C ILE A 46 -24.85 14.32 36.58
N GLU A 47 -26.10 14.00 36.92
CA GLU A 47 -27.30 14.63 36.34
C GLU A 47 -27.33 16.15 36.55
N LYS A 48 -26.80 16.64 37.67
CA LYS A 48 -26.73 18.07 37.97
C LYS A 48 -25.53 18.76 37.34
N LEU A 49 -24.36 18.12 37.35
CA LEU A 49 -23.11 18.75 36.93
C LEU A 49 -22.93 18.80 35.42
N LEU A 50 -23.30 17.74 34.68
CA LEU A 50 -23.09 17.70 33.23
C LEU A 50 -23.79 18.84 32.47
N PRO A 51 -25.05 19.22 32.76
CA PRO A 51 -25.69 20.35 32.09
C PRO A 51 -25.01 21.70 32.38
N ILE A 52 -24.36 21.84 33.53
CA ILE A 52 -23.71 23.08 33.98
C ILE A 52 -22.28 23.18 33.41
N PHE A 53 -21.63 22.05 33.14
CA PHE A 53 -20.36 21.99 32.42
C PHE A 53 -20.56 22.25 30.92
N ASN A 54 -20.99 23.47 30.60
CA ASN A 54 -21.24 23.96 29.24
C ASN A 54 -20.13 24.90 28.72
N GLY A 55 -19.11 25.19 29.54
CA GLY A 55 -18.00 26.11 29.23
C GLY A 55 -18.25 27.59 29.57
N GLU A 56 -19.42 27.95 30.08
CA GLU A 56 -19.78 29.36 30.36
C GLU A 56 -19.37 29.83 31.76
N HIS A 57 -19.23 28.91 32.71
CA HIS A 57 -18.94 29.20 34.12
C HIS A 57 -17.55 28.71 34.53
N ARG A 58 -16.87 29.46 35.41
CA ARG A 58 -15.62 28.99 36.03
C ARG A 58 -15.94 28.01 37.15
N LEU A 59 -15.04 27.07 37.42
CA LEU A 59 -15.18 26.14 38.56
C LEU A 59 -15.30 26.87 39.90
N GLU A 60 -14.60 28.00 40.07
CA GLU A 60 -14.75 28.87 41.25
C GLU A 60 -16.19 29.39 41.39
N ASP A 61 -16.77 29.93 40.32
CA ASP A 61 -18.13 30.49 40.31
C ASP A 61 -19.19 29.41 40.63
N LEU A 62 -18.97 28.18 40.16
CA LEU A 62 -19.88 27.04 40.38
C LEU A 62 -19.83 26.50 41.81
N THR A 63 -18.75 26.78 42.54
CA THR A 63 -18.52 26.25 43.88
C THR A 63 -18.52 27.31 44.97
N ASP A 64 -18.68 28.58 44.59
CA ASP A 64 -18.80 29.69 45.53
C ASP A 64 -20.05 29.54 46.41
N GLY A 65 -19.89 29.79 47.71
CA GLY A 65 -20.94 29.61 48.72
C GLY A 65 -21.33 28.16 49.06
N LEU A 66 -20.74 27.13 48.44
CA LEU A 66 -20.99 25.73 48.81
C LEU A 66 -20.20 25.31 50.06
N PRO A 67 -20.76 24.44 50.93
CA PRO A 67 -19.99 23.80 52.01
C PRO A 67 -18.76 23.05 51.48
N ASP A 68 -17.67 23.04 52.24
CA ASP A 68 -16.38 22.45 51.83
C ASP A 68 -16.49 21.02 51.31
N GLN A 69 -17.35 20.19 51.92
CA GLN A 69 -17.58 18.81 51.49
C GLN A 69 -18.18 18.73 50.08
N HIS A 70 -19.16 19.59 49.76
CA HIS A 70 -19.78 19.64 48.43
C HIS A 70 -18.82 20.21 47.39
N ARG A 71 -18.08 21.28 47.73
CA ARG A 71 -17.03 21.83 46.86
C ARG A 71 -16.01 20.75 46.50
N ASN A 72 -15.46 20.05 47.49
CA ASN A 72 -14.48 18.98 47.27
C ASN A 72 -15.04 17.86 46.39
N GLN A 73 -16.32 17.51 46.52
CA GLN A 73 -16.97 16.51 45.69
C GLN A 73 -17.07 16.96 44.22
N VAL A 74 -17.48 18.21 43.96
CA VAL A 74 -17.53 18.76 42.59
C VAL A 74 -16.16 18.71 41.93
N TYR A 75 -15.11 19.14 42.62
CA TYR A 75 -13.74 19.08 42.09
C TYR A 75 -13.27 17.65 41.81
N ARG A 76 -13.60 16.68 42.67
CA ARG A 76 -13.27 15.25 42.42
C ARG A 76 -13.94 14.70 41.17
N ILE A 77 -15.23 14.99 41.00
CA ILE A 77 -15.99 14.53 39.82
C ILE A 77 -15.46 15.20 38.55
N ALA A 78 -15.28 16.52 38.59
CA ALA A 78 -14.71 17.29 37.51
C ALA A 78 -13.31 16.76 37.12
N GLU A 79 -12.48 16.45 38.09
CA GLU A 79 -11.13 15.94 37.86
C GLU A 79 -11.17 14.57 37.20
N MET A 80 -12.07 13.69 37.65
CA MET A 80 -12.24 12.37 37.06
C MET A 80 -12.72 12.46 35.61
N LEU A 81 -13.71 13.31 35.33
CA LEU A 81 -14.18 13.54 33.96
C LEU A 81 -13.09 14.15 33.08
N TYR A 82 -12.31 15.09 33.60
CA TYR A 82 -11.26 15.77 32.86
C TYR A 82 -10.11 14.82 32.51
N ARG A 83 -9.62 14.05 33.51
CA ARG A 83 -8.55 13.07 33.33
C ARG A 83 -8.92 11.95 32.36
N ASN A 84 -10.19 11.54 32.32
CA ASN A 84 -10.67 10.52 31.40
C ASN A 84 -11.12 11.09 30.03
N GLY A 85 -11.03 12.41 29.83
CA GLY A 85 -11.27 13.07 28.54
C GLY A 85 -12.74 13.32 28.18
N PHE A 86 -13.64 13.37 29.16
CA PHE A 86 -15.09 13.59 28.99
C PHE A 86 -15.50 15.06 29.11
N VAL A 87 -14.74 15.85 29.85
CA VAL A 87 -14.84 17.31 29.88
C VAL A 87 -13.51 17.91 29.45
N ARG A 88 -13.55 19.07 28.81
CA ARG A 88 -12.37 19.85 28.44
C ARG A 88 -12.46 21.24 29.06
N ASP A 89 -11.31 21.86 29.29
CA ASP A 89 -11.25 23.26 29.70
C ASP A 89 -11.25 24.16 28.46
N VAL A 90 -12.29 24.99 28.31
CA VAL A 90 -12.41 25.95 27.21
C VAL A 90 -11.74 27.29 27.52
N SER A 91 -11.25 27.50 28.75
CA SER A 91 -10.58 28.75 29.14
C SER A 91 -9.28 28.99 28.36
N GLN A 92 -8.68 27.93 27.82
CA GLN A 92 -7.46 27.96 27.02
C GLN A 92 -7.74 28.04 25.52
N ASP A 93 -9.01 28.11 25.09
CA ASP A 93 -9.33 28.19 23.67
C ASP A 93 -8.84 29.53 23.07
N ALA A 94 -8.28 29.45 21.86
CA ALA A 94 -7.85 30.63 21.13
C ALA A 94 -9.05 31.56 20.83
N PRO A 95 -8.90 32.87 21.01
CA PRO A 95 -9.99 33.82 20.77
C PRO A 95 -10.37 33.87 19.28
N HIS A 96 -11.65 34.09 18.99
CA HIS A 96 -12.18 34.25 17.64
C HIS A 96 -13.11 35.46 17.55
N GLN A 97 -13.45 35.85 16.33
CA GLN A 97 -14.26 37.02 15.98
C GLN A 97 -15.55 36.64 15.23
N LEU A 98 -15.87 35.33 15.17
CA LEU A 98 -17.09 34.85 14.52
C LEU A 98 -18.37 35.46 15.13
N PRO A 99 -19.29 35.98 14.31
CA PRO A 99 -20.60 36.43 14.77
C PRO A 99 -21.43 35.31 15.40
N GLN A 100 -22.30 35.66 16.35
CA GLN A 100 -23.17 34.71 17.06
C GLN A 100 -24.07 33.90 16.11
N GLU A 101 -24.54 34.50 15.02
CA GLU A 101 -25.37 33.82 14.01
C GLU A 101 -24.59 32.69 13.30
N VAL A 102 -23.32 32.94 12.98
CA VAL A 102 -22.42 31.96 12.36
C VAL A 102 -22.12 30.82 13.34
N LEU A 103 -21.84 31.14 14.61
CA LEU A 103 -21.61 30.13 15.66
C LEU A 103 -22.81 29.20 15.83
N LYS A 104 -24.03 29.75 15.81
CA LYS A 104 -25.27 28.96 15.93
C LYS A 104 -25.51 28.10 14.69
N LYS A 105 -25.33 28.66 13.50
CA LYS A 105 -25.56 27.93 12.23
C LYS A 105 -24.61 26.75 12.06
N TYR A 106 -23.32 26.95 12.35
CA TYR A 106 -22.28 25.94 12.16
C TYR A 106 -21.83 25.29 13.48
N ALA A 107 -22.72 25.26 14.48
CA ALA A 107 -22.43 24.71 15.80
C ALA A 107 -22.05 23.22 15.76
N SER A 108 -22.48 22.47 14.74
CA SER A 108 -22.10 21.07 14.54
C SER A 108 -20.67 20.94 14.02
N GLN A 109 -20.29 21.74 13.02
CA GLN A 109 -18.93 21.77 12.45
C GLN A 109 -17.91 22.24 13.47
N ILE A 110 -18.21 23.31 14.21
CA ILE A 110 -17.32 23.85 15.25
C ILE A 110 -17.09 22.81 16.35
N GLU A 111 -18.14 22.10 16.77
CA GLU A 111 -18.01 21.05 17.77
C GLU A 111 -17.20 19.85 17.26
N PHE A 112 -17.36 19.49 15.98
CA PHE A 112 -16.50 18.49 15.37
C PHE A 112 -15.03 18.90 15.50
N LEU A 113 -14.68 20.14 15.16
CA LEU A 113 -13.30 20.63 15.28
C LEU A 113 -12.80 20.68 16.74
N ASP A 114 -13.67 21.01 17.69
CA ASP A 114 -13.36 20.97 19.12
C ASP A 114 -12.90 19.58 19.56
N ASN A 115 -13.56 18.52 19.09
CA ASN A 115 -13.24 17.15 19.47
C ASN A 115 -11.85 16.67 18.98
N PHE A 116 -11.35 17.23 17.87
CA PHE A 116 -10.09 16.81 17.25
C PHE A 116 -8.89 17.71 17.56
N GLY A 117 -9.09 18.90 18.13
CA GLY A 117 -7.93 19.77 18.40
C GLY A 117 -8.12 21.00 19.28
N ASN A 118 -9.22 21.10 20.04
CA ASN A 118 -9.58 22.30 20.81
C ASN A 118 -9.72 23.57 19.93
N SER A 119 -10.20 24.67 20.51
CA SER A 119 -10.32 25.96 19.81
C SER A 119 -11.09 25.88 18.48
N GLY A 120 -12.14 25.06 18.41
CA GLY A 120 -12.86 24.74 17.17
C GLY A 120 -13.43 25.98 16.48
N ALA A 121 -13.88 26.98 17.24
CA ALA A 121 -14.40 28.23 16.68
C ALA A 121 -13.30 29.07 16.01
N TYR A 122 -12.11 29.14 16.61
CA TYR A 122 -10.94 29.80 15.99
C TYR A 122 -10.51 29.05 14.72
N ARG A 123 -10.40 27.72 14.78
CA ARG A 123 -10.05 26.89 13.62
C ARG A 123 -11.08 27.03 12.50
N PHE A 124 -12.37 27.08 12.84
CA PHE A 124 -13.44 27.32 11.89
C PHE A 124 -13.36 28.72 11.26
N GLN A 125 -12.97 29.73 12.03
CA GLN A 125 -12.68 31.06 11.48
C GLN A 125 -11.53 31.00 10.47
N SER A 126 -10.44 30.30 10.78
CA SER A 126 -9.33 30.10 9.83
C SER A 126 -9.80 29.42 8.54
N TYR A 127 -10.67 28.41 8.65
CA TYR A 127 -11.30 27.79 7.48
C TYR A 127 -12.09 28.80 6.65
N ARG A 128 -12.96 29.60 7.27
CA ARG A 128 -13.76 30.63 6.58
C ARG A 128 -12.92 31.71 5.88
N GLN A 129 -11.70 31.94 6.34
CA GLN A 129 -10.76 32.93 5.81
C GLN A 129 -9.81 32.37 4.75
N SER A 130 -9.86 31.06 4.49
CA SER A 130 -9.00 30.39 3.51
C SER A 130 -9.34 30.78 2.07
N LYS A 131 -8.33 30.84 1.20
CA LYS A 131 -8.52 31.14 -0.22
C LYS A 131 -8.58 29.84 -1.02
N VAL A 132 -9.80 29.48 -1.43
CA VAL A 132 -10.06 28.24 -2.18
C VAL A 132 -10.44 28.56 -3.63
N LEU A 133 -9.85 27.82 -4.55
CA LEU A 133 -10.26 27.76 -5.96
C LEU A 133 -10.83 26.39 -6.27
N THR A 134 -12.00 26.32 -6.89
CA THR A 134 -12.57 25.07 -7.41
C THR A 134 -12.59 25.09 -8.93
N VAL A 135 -12.03 24.04 -9.54
CA VAL A 135 -11.91 23.86 -10.98
C VAL A 135 -12.74 22.66 -11.41
N GLY A 136 -13.51 22.79 -12.49
CA GLY A 136 -14.27 21.68 -13.07
C GLY A 136 -15.45 22.14 -13.93
N SER A 137 -16.36 21.24 -14.25
CA SER A 137 -17.56 21.55 -15.03
C SER A 137 -18.76 20.67 -14.65
N GLY A 138 -19.93 21.06 -15.15
CA GLY A 138 -21.16 20.27 -15.10
C GLY A 138 -21.75 20.14 -13.69
N PRO A 139 -22.62 19.14 -13.47
CA PRO A 139 -23.32 18.93 -12.19
C PRO A 139 -22.37 18.57 -11.05
N PHE A 140 -21.20 18.00 -11.35
CA PHE A 140 -20.20 17.67 -10.33
C PHE A 140 -19.60 18.95 -9.71
N LEU A 141 -19.26 19.95 -10.53
CA LEU A 141 -18.82 21.26 -10.03
C LEU A 141 -19.89 21.92 -9.13
N LEU A 142 -21.16 21.91 -9.56
CA LEU A 142 -22.25 22.45 -8.75
C LEU A 142 -22.40 21.75 -7.40
N SER A 143 -22.13 20.44 -7.35
CA SER A 143 -22.14 19.65 -6.12
C SER A 143 -21.02 20.08 -5.17
N VAL A 144 -19.81 20.38 -5.67
CA VAL A 144 -18.71 20.93 -4.87
C VAL A 144 -19.05 22.31 -4.33
N ILE A 145 -19.60 23.19 -5.17
CA ILE A 145 -20.05 24.53 -4.76
C ILE A 145 -21.07 24.42 -3.62
N SER A 146 -22.06 23.54 -3.77
CA SER A 146 -23.05 23.28 -2.72
C SER A 146 -22.41 22.75 -1.43
N ALA A 147 -21.44 21.83 -1.55
CA ALA A 147 -20.73 21.26 -0.40
C ALA A 147 -19.86 22.31 0.33
N LEU A 148 -19.17 23.20 -0.38
CA LEU A 148 -18.38 24.30 0.20
C LEU A 148 -19.26 25.31 0.97
N LEU A 149 -20.43 25.64 0.43
CA LEU A 149 -21.39 26.50 1.14
C LEU A 149 -21.94 25.80 2.40
N ALA A 150 -22.22 24.50 2.31
CA ALA A 150 -22.74 23.70 3.43
C ALA A 150 -21.70 23.44 4.52
N SER A 151 -20.42 23.30 4.16
CA SER A 151 -19.31 23.21 5.12
C SER A 151 -19.04 24.54 5.84
N GLY A 152 -19.54 25.64 5.28
CA GLY A 152 -19.48 26.97 5.85
C GLY A 152 -18.34 27.83 5.35
N LEU A 153 -17.76 27.53 4.17
CA LEU A 153 -16.82 28.40 3.48
C LEU A 153 -17.59 29.49 2.71
N PRO A 154 -17.55 30.76 3.14
CA PRO A 154 -18.39 31.79 2.54
C PRO A 154 -17.80 32.33 1.23
N LYS A 155 -16.48 32.38 1.10
CA LYS A 155 -15.78 33.06 0.00
C LYS A 155 -14.85 32.10 -0.71
N PHE A 156 -15.08 31.87 -1.99
CA PHE A 156 -14.24 31.03 -2.83
C PHE A 156 -14.42 31.39 -4.30
N HIS A 157 -13.49 30.91 -5.11
CA HIS A 157 -13.46 31.18 -6.54
C HIS A 157 -13.76 29.91 -7.33
N VAL A 158 -14.39 30.08 -8.48
CA VAL A 158 -14.79 29.00 -9.38
C VAL A 158 -14.17 29.23 -10.74
N LEU A 159 -13.56 28.20 -11.30
CA LEU A 159 -13.04 28.19 -12.66
C LEU A 159 -13.74 27.07 -13.41
N ILE A 160 -14.63 27.45 -14.33
CA ILE A 160 -15.34 26.47 -15.15
C ILE A 160 -14.39 26.00 -16.25
N SER A 161 -14.07 24.71 -16.23
CA SER A 161 -13.17 24.06 -17.19
C SER A 161 -13.72 22.69 -17.59
N GLY A 162 -13.61 22.36 -18.88
CA GLY A 162 -14.16 21.15 -19.49
C GLY A 162 -15.32 21.41 -20.46
N SER A 163 -15.77 20.34 -21.09
CA SER A 163 -16.80 20.31 -22.15
C SER A 163 -18.23 20.34 -21.62
N GLU A 164 -18.45 19.86 -20.38
CA GLU A 164 -19.78 19.68 -19.84
C GLU A 164 -20.47 21.02 -19.50
N PRO A 165 -21.72 21.23 -19.92
CA PRO A 165 -22.43 22.47 -19.67
C PRO A 165 -22.68 22.66 -18.17
N THR A 166 -22.14 23.75 -17.61
CA THR A 166 -22.39 24.14 -16.23
C THR A 166 -23.59 25.08 -16.15
N ASP A 167 -24.62 24.70 -15.39
CA ASP A 167 -25.78 25.55 -15.14
C ASP A 167 -25.41 26.73 -14.23
N ARG A 168 -25.17 27.89 -14.85
CA ARG A 168 -24.83 29.14 -14.15
C ARG A 168 -26.01 29.74 -13.39
N GLU A 169 -27.25 29.50 -13.82
CA GLU A 169 -28.44 29.97 -13.08
C GLU A 169 -28.51 29.22 -11.75
N ARG A 170 -28.31 27.90 -11.77
CA ARG A 170 -28.27 27.09 -10.56
C ARG A 170 -27.16 27.52 -9.59
N LEU A 171 -25.99 27.91 -10.09
CA LEU A 171 -24.92 28.48 -9.26
C LEU A 171 -25.38 29.75 -8.53
N LEU A 172 -26.02 30.67 -9.24
CA LEU A 172 -26.56 31.90 -8.65
C LEU A 172 -27.64 31.63 -7.60
N GLU A 173 -28.51 30.63 -7.85
CA GLU A 173 -29.51 30.18 -6.89
C GLU A 173 -28.88 29.64 -5.59
N LEU A 174 -27.86 28.79 -5.70
CA LEU A 174 -27.13 28.24 -4.54
C LEU A 174 -26.51 29.37 -3.71
N ALA A 175 -25.85 30.33 -4.37
CA ALA A 175 -25.25 31.47 -3.70
C ALA A 175 -26.32 32.35 -3.01
N ALA A 176 -27.44 32.62 -3.68
CA ALA A 176 -28.54 33.41 -3.12
C ALA A 176 -29.22 32.70 -1.94
N HIS A 177 -29.39 31.38 -2.01
CA HIS A 177 -29.93 30.59 -0.91
C HIS A 177 -29.00 30.63 0.31
N ALA A 178 -27.69 30.42 0.12
CA ALA A 178 -26.72 30.47 1.20
C ALA A 178 -26.63 31.87 1.84
N ARG A 179 -26.70 32.95 1.04
CA ARG A 179 -26.71 34.35 1.53
C ARG A 179 -27.84 34.67 2.50
N LYS A 180 -28.98 33.96 2.45
CA LYS A 180 -30.08 34.15 3.40
C LYS A 180 -29.68 33.86 4.85
N THR A 181 -28.66 33.01 5.04
CA THR A 181 -28.23 32.52 6.36
C THR A 181 -26.76 32.82 6.64
N ASP A 182 -26.01 33.34 5.67
CA ASP A 182 -24.60 33.71 5.79
C ASP A 182 -24.30 34.89 4.85
N PRO A 183 -24.35 36.14 5.36
CA PRO A 183 -24.19 37.34 4.54
C PRO A 183 -22.82 37.49 3.87
N GLU A 184 -21.81 36.76 4.37
CA GLU A 184 -20.44 36.83 3.84
C GLU A 184 -20.25 36.08 2.52
N VAL A 185 -21.27 35.31 2.09
CA VAL A 185 -21.18 34.44 0.92
C VAL A 185 -20.93 35.24 -0.36
N ALA A 186 -19.78 34.96 -0.99
CA ALA A 186 -19.37 35.52 -2.27
C ALA A 186 -18.66 34.45 -3.11
N ILE A 187 -19.19 34.21 -4.32
CA ILE A 187 -18.61 33.27 -5.29
C ILE A 187 -18.18 34.08 -6.50
N GLU A 188 -16.90 34.00 -6.84
CA GLU A 188 -16.31 34.74 -7.96
C GLU A 188 -15.85 33.77 -9.05
N GLU A 189 -16.26 34.03 -10.29
CA GLU A 189 -15.80 33.23 -11.43
C GLU A 189 -14.46 33.77 -11.94
N VAL A 190 -13.48 32.88 -12.07
CA VAL A 190 -12.16 33.16 -12.65
C VAL A 190 -12.13 32.63 -14.08
N THR A 191 -11.71 33.48 -15.00
CA THR A 191 -11.56 33.11 -16.42
C THR A 191 -10.09 32.88 -16.76
N LEU A 192 -9.76 31.75 -17.40
CA LEU A 192 -8.45 31.56 -18.02
C LEU A 192 -8.33 32.45 -19.26
N LYS A 193 -7.25 33.22 -19.34
CA LYS A 193 -7.04 34.15 -20.46
C LYS A 193 -6.52 33.45 -21.72
N LYS A 194 -5.83 32.31 -21.58
CA LYS A 194 -5.27 31.47 -22.66
C LYS A 194 -5.11 30.02 -22.18
N GLU A 195 -5.11 29.07 -23.11
CA GLU A 195 -4.70 27.68 -22.83
C GLU A 195 -3.17 27.61 -22.62
N GLY A 196 -2.75 26.91 -21.57
CA GLY A 196 -1.33 26.65 -21.28
C GLY A 196 -0.94 26.75 -19.81
N VAL A 197 0.23 26.19 -19.48
CA VAL A 197 0.77 26.08 -18.11
C VAL A 197 0.93 27.44 -17.42
N SER A 198 1.32 28.48 -18.16
CA SER A 198 1.47 29.83 -17.61
C SER A 198 0.16 30.45 -17.13
N SER A 199 -0.94 30.19 -17.83
CA SER A 199 -2.27 30.67 -17.43
C SER A 199 -2.77 29.95 -16.18
N TRP A 200 -2.50 28.64 -16.07
CA TRP A 200 -2.81 27.88 -14.85
C TRP A 200 -2.04 28.40 -13.65
N ARG A 201 -0.74 28.69 -13.82
CA ARG A 201 0.09 29.27 -12.76
C ARG A 201 -0.48 30.59 -12.26
N GLU A 202 -0.84 31.50 -13.17
CA GLU A 202 -1.46 32.78 -12.82
C GLU A 202 -2.78 32.58 -12.06
N ALA A 203 -3.61 31.63 -12.50
CA ALA A 203 -4.90 31.33 -11.89
C ALA A 203 -4.75 30.78 -10.46
N VAL A 204 -3.81 29.87 -10.19
CA VAL A 204 -3.70 29.24 -8.85
C VAL A 204 -2.92 30.08 -7.83
N ARG A 205 -2.09 31.04 -8.28
CA ARG A 205 -1.09 31.72 -7.44
C ARG A 205 -1.69 32.40 -6.20
N SER A 206 -2.87 33.00 -6.33
CA SER A 206 -3.55 33.75 -5.28
C SER A 206 -4.27 32.88 -4.23
N PHE A 207 -4.35 31.58 -4.46
CA PHE A 207 -5.12 30.64 -3.63
C PHE A 207 -4.20 29.76 -2.78
N ASP A 208 -4.74 29.23 -1.68
CA ASP A 208 -4.02 28.35 -0.76
C ASP A 208 -4.34 26.88 -1.06
N SER A 209 -5.59 26.61 -1.45
CA SER A 209 -6.10 25.27 -1.76
C SER A 209 -6.87 25.26 -3.07
N ILE A 210 -6.65 24.21 -3.86
CA ILE A 210 -7.26 24.01 -5.17
C ILE A 210 -8.00 22.67 -5.16
N LEU A 211 -9.28 22.73 -5.48
CA LEU A 211 -10.12 21.57 -5.73
C LEU A 211 -10.26 21.36 -7.23
N PHE A 212 -10.16 20.12 -7.70
CA PHE A 212 -10.41 19.78 -9.10
C PHE A 212 -11.47 18.69 -9.18
N VAL A 213 -12.50 18.88 -10.00
CA VAL A 213 -13.50 17.84 -10.27
C VAL A 213 -13.76 17.61 -11.74
N SER A 214 -13.90 16.34 -12.12
CA SER A 214 -14.20 15.94 -13.49
C SER A 214 -15.08 14.70 -13.54
N GLN A 215 -16.15 14.78 -14.33
CA GLN A 215 -17.04 13.65 -14.61
C GLN A 215 -16.47 12.70 -15.66
N GLU A 216 -15.70 13.21 -16.63
CA GLU A 216 -15.19 12.43 -17.77
C GLU A 216 -13.73 12.02 -17.61
N GLY A 217 -13.18 12.12 -16.39
CA GLY A 217 -11.81 11.70 -16.11
C GLY A 217 -10.78 12.51 -16.90
N GLY A 218 -10.89 13.85 -16.89
CA GLY A 218 -9.97 14.80 -17.52
C GLY A 218 -8.53 14.74 -17.01
N ILE A 219 -7.85 13.62 -17.27
CA ILE A 219 -6.56 13.23 -16.71
C ILE A 219 -5.45 14.20 -17.14
N GLU A 220 -5.44 14.65 -18.39
CA GLU A 220 -4.38 15.55 -18.88
C GLU A 220 -4.47 16.93 -18.22
N GLU A 221 -5.68 17.48 -18.09
CA GLU A 221 -5.91 18.72 -17.37
C GLU A 221 -5.52 18.57 -15.89
N LEU A 222 -5.94 17.47 -15.28
CA LEU A 222 -5.60 17.11 -13.90
C LEU A 222 -4.08 17.04 -13.68
N ARG A 223 -3.34 16.38 -14.59
CA ARG A 223 -1.87 16.28 -14.54
C ARG A 223 -1.21 17.65 -14.62
N VAL A 224 -1.64 18.50 -15.56
CA VAL A 224 -1.09 19.85 -15.72
C VAL A 224 -1.34 20.70 -14.47
N LEU A 225 -2.59 20.71 -13.98
CA LEU A 225 -2.96 21.49 -12.80
C LEU A 225 -2.24 21.00 -11.55
N HIS A 226 -2.13 19.68 -11.37
CA HIS A 226 -1.38 19.07 -10.28
C HIS A 226 0.09 19.50 -10.29
N THR A 227 0.77 19.45 -11.45
CA THR A 227 2.17 19.90 -11.59
C THR A 227 2.32 21.37 -11.19
N VAL A 228 1.44 22.25 -11.67
CA VAL A 228 1.46 23.67 -11.31
C VAL A 228 1.23 23.87 -9.81
N CYS A 229 0.28 23.14 -9.21
CA CYS A 229 0.02 23.23 -7.76
C CYS A 229 1.22 22.79 -6.94
N ARG A 230 1.93 21.72 -7.36
CA ARG A 230 3.13 21.23 -6.70
C ARG A 230 4.27 22.25 -6.73
N GLU A 231 4.49 22.88 -7.89
CA GLU A 231 5.52 23.92 -8.05
C GLU A 231 5.20 25.19 -7.25
N GLU A 232 3.94 25.63 -7.23
CA GLU A 232 3.46 26.79 -6.47
C GLU A 232 3.20 26.49 -4.99
N LYS A 233 3.54 25.26 -4.54
CA LYS A 233 3.38 24.77 -3.16
C LYS A 233 1.96 24.90 -2.61
N LYS A 234 0.97 24.56 -3.43
CA LYS A 234 -0.45 24.64 -3.08
C LYS A 234 -0.97 23.30 -2.57
N THR A 235 -1.99 23.36 -1.71
CA THR A 235 -2.76 22.16 -1.35
C THR A 235 -3.69 21.82 -2.51
N PHE A 236 -3.69 20.56 -2.96
CA PHE A 236 -4.48 20.13 -4.12
C PHE A 236 -5.28 18.87 -3.79
N LEU A 237 -6.60 18.90 -4.03
CA LEU A 237 -7.49 17.76 -3.82
C LEU A 237 -8.34 17.51 -5.09
N PRO A 238 -8.13 16.40 -5.80
CA PRO A 238 -8.97 16.03 -6.92
C PRO A 238 -10.14 15.13 -6.49
N ALA A 239 -11.26 15.21 -7.21
CA ALA A 239 -12.21 14.11 -7.31
C ALA A 239 -12.65 13.89 -8.75
N VAL A 240 -12.41 12.71 -9.29
CA VAL A 240 -12.65 12.40 -10.69
C VAL A 240 -13.40 11.08 -10.82
N CYS A 241 -14.29 11.00 -11.80
CA CYS A 241 -14.87 9.71 -12.18
C CYS A 241 -13.94 9.04 -13.20
N LEU A 242 -13.59 7.79 -12.92
CA LEU A 242 -12.76 6.93 -13.74
C LEU A 242 -13.62 5.71 -14.11
N GLN A 243 -14.15 5.70 -15.33
CA GLN A 243 -15.04 4.64 -15.82
C GLN A 243 -16.22 4.35 -14.87
N GLN A 244 -16.13 3.33 -14.01
CA GLN A 244 -17.21 2.88 -13.11
C GLN A 244 -17.01 3.26 -11.65
N VAL A 245 -15.92 3.96 -11.34
CA VAL A 245 -15.63 4.40 -9.98
C VAL A 245 -15.40 5.90 -9.90
N GLY A 246 -15.79 6.49 -8.78
CA GLY A 246 -15.39 7.81 -8.36
C GLY A 246 -14.14 7.74 -7.49
N LEU A 247 -13.10 8.45 -7.85
CA LEU A 247 -11.90 8.62 -7.05
C LEU A 247 -11.96 9.99 -6.37
N ALA A 248 -11.80 10.05 -5.06
CA ALA A 248 -11.61 11.29 -4.30
C ALA A 248 -10.28 11.26 -3.55
N GLY A 249 -9.54 12.37 -3.63
CA GLY A 249 -8.16 12.43 -3.16
C GLY A 249 -7.17 11.74 -4.10
N PRO A 250 -5.94 11.50 -3.64
CA PRO A 250 -5.42 11.84 -2.32
C PRO A 250 -5.28 13.36 -2.10
N LEU A 251 -5.18 13.76 -0.84
CA LEU A 251 -4.77 15.11 -0.50
C LEU A 251 -3.30 15.29 -0.87
N VAL A 252 -3.03 16.12 -1.86
CA VAL A 252 -1.68 16.45 -2.30
C VAL A 252 -1.21 17.70 -1.57
N HIS A 253 -0.05 17.60 -0.95
CA HIS A 253 0.58 18.72 -0.26
C HIS A 253 2.10 18.64 -0.42
N PRO A 254 2.83 19.77 -0.51
CA PRO A 254 4.25 19.78 -0.89
C PRO A 254 5.17 18.92 -0.02
N ASP A 255 4.79 18.72 1.23
CA ASP A 255 5.55 17.94 2.21
C ASP A 255 5.34 16.42 2.10
N PHE A 256 4.40 15.95 1.28
CA PHE A 256 4.12 14.52 1.10
C PHE A 256 4.47 14.06 -0.32
N GLU A 257 4.95 12.82 -0.43
CA GLU A 257 5.33 12.22 -1.72
C GLU A 257 4.13 11.62 -2.47
N GLY A 258 3.06 11.29 -1.75
CA GLY A 258 1.82 10.80 -2.35
C GLY A 258 1.16 11.88 -3.19
N CYS A 259 0.78 11.51 -4.39
CA CYS A 259 -0.03 12.34 -5.26
C CYS A 259 -1.06 11.51 -6.02
N TRP A 260 -1.94 12.20 -6.73
CA TRP A 260 -2.98 11.54 -7.53
C TRP A 260 -2.40 10.54 -8.55
N GLU A 261 -1.30 10.87 -9.23
CA GLU A 261 -0.77 9.97 -10.25
C GLU A 261 -0.19 8.70 -9.62
N SER A 262 0.44 8.83 -8.45
CA SER A 262 0.87 7.67 -7.66
C SER A 262 -0.31 6.80 -7.27
N ALA A 263 -1.42 7.40 -6.79
CA ALA A 263 -2.63 6.66 -6.46
C ALA A 263 -3.21 5.96 -7.69
N TYR A 264 -3.37 6.68 -8.80
CA TYR A 264 -3.93 6.14 -10.05
C TYR A 264 -3.13 4.94 -10.57
N ARG A 265 -1.80 4.99 -10.54
CA ARG A 265 -0.93 3.87 -10.92
C ARG A 265 -0.95 2.70 -9.96
N ARG A 266 -1.41 2.91 -8.72
CA ARG A 266 -1.57 1.84 -7.72
C ARG A 266 -2.94 1.20 -7.77
N ILE A 267 -3.96 1.91 -8.22
CA ILE A 267 -5.31 1.34 -8.33
C ILE A 267 -5.30 0.23 -9.38
N HIS A 268 -5.79 -0.95 -9.04
CA HIS A 268 -5.87 -2.08 -9.95
C HIS A 268 -6.95 -1.85 -11.00
N GLU A 269 -6.70 -2.28 -12.23
CA GLU A 269 -7.68 -2.14 -13.32
C GLU A 269 -9.03 -2.79 -12.97
N SER A 270 -9.00 -3.94 -12.28
CA SER A 270 -10.20 -4.66 -11.82
C SER A 270 -11.05 -3.87 -10.80
N ALA A 271 -10.46 -2.90 -10.09
CA ALA A 271 -11.18 -2.02 -9.19
C ALA A 271 -11.91 -0.90 -9.93
N ILE A 272 -11.42 -0.48 -11.10
CA ILE A 272 -11.98 0.61 -11.92
C ILE A 272 -12.98 0.09 -12.94
N ARG A 273 -12.71 -1.07 -13.52
CA ARG A 273 -13.44 -1.64 -14.65
C ARG A 273 -13.95 -3.03 -14.32
N LYS A 274 -15.24 -3.12 -13.98
CA LYS A 274 -15.94 -4.40 -13.79
C LYS A 274 -16.71 -4.80 -15.04
N ASP A 275 -17.44 -3.86 -15.65
CA ASP A 275 -18.18 -4.06 -16.89
C ASP A 275 -17.75 -3.05 -17.97
N PRO A 276 -17.14 -3.50 -19.08
CA PRO A 276 -16.77 -2.64 -20.21
C PRO A 276 -17.90 -1.81 -20.82
N GLN A 277 -19.17 -2.15 -20.62
CA GLN A 277 -20.33 -1.53 -21.27
C GLN A 277 -21.08 -0.54 -20.38
N LEU A 278 -20.82 -0.52 -19.08
CA LEU A 278 -21.52 0.34 -18.13
C LEU A 278 -20.65 1.53 -17.72
N HIS A 279 -21.16 2.73 -17.94
CA HIS A 279 -20.57 3.98 -17.44
C HIS A 279 -21.71 4.84 -16.90
N THR A 280 -21.86 4.95 -15.58
CA THR A 280 -22.97 5.74 -15.05
C THR A 280 -22.55 6.64 -13.89
N PHE A 281 -22.06 7.82 -14.26
CA PHE A 281 -22.09 8.94 -13.34
C PHE A 281 -23.54 9.25 -12.95
N SER A 282 -23.76 9.59 -11.68
CA SER A 282 -25.03 10.14 -11.19
C SER A 282 -24.76 11.40 -10.38
N SER A 283 -25.76 12.29 -10.33
CA SER A 283 -25.70 13.49 -9.47
C SER A 283 -25.47 13.12 -8.00
N THR A 284 -26.00 11.98 -7.54
CA THR A 284 -25.76 11.45 -6.20
C THR A 284 -24.30 11.08 -5.99
N ALA A 285 -23.68 10.37 -6.93
CA ALA A 285 -22.26 10.03 -6.84
C ALA A 285 -21.37 11.28 -6.85
N GLY A 286 -21.65 12.24 -7.72
CA GLY A 286 -20.97 13.54 -7.73
C GLY A 286 -21.11 14.29 -6.40
N ALA A 287 -22.31 14.29 -5.80
CA ALA A 287 -22.54 14.87 -4.48
C ALA A 287 -21.77 14.15 -3.36
N MET A 288 -21.68 12.82 -3.39
CA MET A 288 -20.90 12.07 -2.40
C MET A 288 -19.41 12.40 -2.49
N LEU A 289 -18.82 12.34 -3.70
CA LEU A 289 -17.41 12.67 -3.92
C LEU A 289 -17.10 14.13 -3.55
N ALA A 290 -17.99 15.05 -3.89
CA ALA A 290 -17.86 16.47 -3.53
C ALA A 290 -17.81 16.67 -2.02
N ASN A 291 -18.71 16.01 -1.27
CA ASN A 291 -18.70 16.07 0.19
C ASN A 291 -17.41 15.48 0.78
N VAL A 292 -16.90 14.38 0.23
CA VAL A 292 -15.63 13.77 0.66
C VAL A 292 -14.49 14.77 0.53
N ILE A 293 -14.24 15.35 -0.65
CA ILE A 293 -13.10 16.27 -0.83
C ILE A 293 -13.25 17.58 -0.06
N VAL A 294 -14.46 18.11 0.09
CA VAL A 294 -14.69 19.34 0.87
C VAL A 294 -14.47 19.08 2.36
N PHE A 295 -14.87 17.90 2.85
CA PHE A 295 -14.61 17.50 4.22
C PHE A 295 -13.13 17.27 4.50
N GLU A 296 -12.40 16.62 3.58
CA GLU A 296 -10.94 16.52 3.68
C GLU A 296 -10.25 17.89 3.69
N LEU A 297 -10.73 18.82 2.85
CA LEU A 297 -10.23 20.20 2.84
C LEU A 297 -10.46 20.91 4.19
N LEU A 298 -11.66 20.78 4.75
CA LEU A 298 -11.98 21.33 6.08
C LEU A 298 -11.03 20.78 7.13
N LYS A 299 -10.86 19.45 7.20
CA LYS A 299 -9.95 18.83 8.18
C LYS A 299 -8.50 19.31 7.99
N LYS A 300 -8.02 19.42 6.75
CA LYS A 300 -6.66 19.89 6.47
C LYS A 300 -6.43 21.33 6.92
N ILE A 301 -7.31 22.25 6.57
CA ILE A 301 -7.14 23.68 6.91
C ILE A 301 -7.22 23.90 8.42
N THR A 302 -8.08 23.15 9.09
CA THR A 302 -8.33 23.26 10.54
C THR A 302 -7.35 22.46 11.38
N GLY A 303 -6.46 21.67 10.76
CA GLY A 303 -5.53 20.78 11.47
C GLY A 303 -6.24 19.67 12.25
N ALA A 304 -7.40 19.22 11.78
CA ALA A 304 -8.16 18.09 12.31
C ALA A 304 -7.88 16.78 11.55
N ASN A 305 -6.73 16.68 10.88
CA ASN A 305 -6.31 15.47 10.19
C ASN A 305 -5.73 14.47 11.18
N ASP A 306 -6.17 13.22 11.07
CA ASP A 306 -5.43 12.10 11.66
C ASP A 306 -4.10 11.97 10.90
N LEU A 307 -2.98 12.00 11.65
CA LEU A 307 -1.62 11.85 11.10
C LEU A 307 -1.44 10.50 10.37
N GLU A 308 -2.34 9.53 10.63
CA GLU A 308 -2.37 8.20 10.04
C GLU A 308 -2.87 8.14 8.58
N LEU A 309 -3.49 9.21 8.05
CA LEU A 309 -4.13 9.22 6.72
C LEU A 309 -3.21 9.69 5.58
N SER A 310 -1.89 9.71 5.75
CA SER A 310 -0.98 10.06 4.66
C SER A 310 -1.05 9.01 3.54
N ASN A 311 -1.18 9.45 2.28
CA ASN A 311 -1.30 8.58 1.10
C ASN A 311 -2.53 7.67 1.11
N GLN A 312 -3.72 8.24 1.34
CA GLN A 312 -4.99 7.55 1.13
C GLN A 312 -5.84 8.22 0.06
N PHE A 313 -6.66 7.41 -0.60
CA PHE A 313 -7.72 7.88 -1.50
C PHE A 313 -9.02 7.15 -1.20
N PHE A 314 -10.12 7.75 -1.61
CA PHE A 314 -11.45 7.18 -1.48
C PHE A 314 -11.94 6.69 -2.85
N LEU A 315 -12.39 5.44 -2.91
CA LEU A 315 -13.07 4.88 -4.08
C LEU A 315 -14.55 4.74 -3.80
N LEU A 316 -15.36 5.24 -4.72
CA LEU A 316 -16.81 5.10 -4.74
C LEU A 316 -17.21 4.23 -5.93
N ASN A 317 -17.87 3.12 -5.70
CA ASN A 317 -18.54 2.39 -6.78
C ASN A 317 -19.75 3.22 -7.27
N LEU A 318 -19.76 3.61 -8.54
CA LEU A 318 -20.81 4.49 -9.08
C LEU A 318 -22.18 3.80 -9.20
N GLU A 319 -22.21 2.47 -9.28
CA GLU A 319 -23.45 1.68 -9.36
C GLU A 319 -24.04 1.42 -7.97
N THR A 320 -23.22 0.95 -7.02
CA THR A 320 -23.70 0.55 -5.68
C THR A 320 -23.67 1.68 -4.66
N LEU A 321 -22.96 2.78 -4.97
CA LEU A 321 -22.63 3.88 -4.05
C LEU A 321 -21.85 3.43 -2.80
N GLU A 322 -21.27 2.22 -2.82
CA GLU A 322 -20.37 1.78 -1.78
C GLU A 322 -19.05 2.54 -1.88
N GLY A 323 -18.62 3.13 -0.77
CA GLY A 323 -17.41 3.94 -0.70
C GLY A 323 -16.44 3.46 0.37
N ARG A 324 -15.16 3.36 0.05
CA ARG A 324 -14.11 2.91 0.99
C ARG A 324 -12.82 3.71 0.81
N TRP A 325 -12.08 3.84 1.91
CA TRP A 325 -10.74 4.42 1.93
C TRP A 325 -9.69 3.34 1.70
N HIS A 326 -8.72 3.63 0.85
CA HIS A 326 -7.61 2.76 0.51
C HIS A 326 -6.29 3.49 0.69
N SER A 327 -5.31 2.77 1.25
CA SER A 327 -3.93 3.26 1.37
C SER A 327 -3.13 2.88 0.13
N PHE A 328 -2.16 3.71 -0.22
CA PHE A 328 -1.24 3.41 -1.31
C PHE A 328 0.18 3.88 -1.00
N MET A 329 1.14 3.31 -1.73
CA MET A 329 2.54 3.73 -1.67
C MET A 329 2.87 4.63 -2.86
N PRO A 330 3.64 5.72 -2.66
CA PRO A 330 4.11 6.56 -3.77
C PRO A 330 4.72 5.71 -4.89
N HIS A 331 4.40 6.04 -6.14
CA HIS A 331 4.81 5.23 -7.28
C HIS A 331 6.21 5.65 -7.79
N PRO A 332 7.14 4.73 -8.08
CA PRO A 332 8.53 5.06 -8.47
C PRO A 332 8.61 5.89 -9.77
N LEU A 333 7.75 5.59 -10.75
CA LEU A 333 7.64 6.38 -12.00
C LEU A 333 7.25 7.85 -11.78
N VAL A 334 6.61 8.15 -10.65
CA VAL A 334 6.09 9.50 -10.35
C VAL A 334 7.03 10.25 -9.41
N THR A 335 7.65 9.54 -8.46
CA THR A 335 8.64 10.13 -7.55
C THR A 335 10.00 10.33 -8.23
N GLY A 336 10.25 9.64 -9.35
CA GLY A 336 11.55 9.66 -10.04
C GLY A 336 12.61 8.83 -9.32
N ARG A 337 12.23 8.04 -8.30
CA ARG A 337 13.12 7.17 -7.53
C ARG A 337 13.29 5.83 -8.24
N ILE A 338 13.94 5.88 -9.39
CA ILE A 338 14.28 4.71 -10.19
C ILE A 338 15.79 4.72 -10.27
N ALA A 339 16.44 4.18 -9.25
CA ALA A 339 17.90 4.10 -9.20
C ALA A 339 18.27 2.67 -8.86
N ALA A 340 19.12 2.09 -9.69
CA ALA A 340 19.84 0.87 -9.39
C ALA A 340 21.28 1.22 -9.03
N GLU A 341 21.88 0.45 -8.12
CA GLU A 341 23.26 0.66 -7.68
C GLU A 341 24.04 -0.64 -7.76
N TRP A 342 25.30 -0.57 -8.18
CA TRP A 342 26.20 -1.72 -8.11
C TRP A 342 26.56 -2.01 -6.66
N ILE A 343 26.42 -3.27 -6.23
CA ILE A 343 26.92 -3.70 -4.93
C ILE A 343 28.35 -4.23 -5.11
N HIS A 344 29.29 -3.53 -4.49
CA HIS A 344 30.67 -4.00 -4.35
C HIS A 344 30.85 -4.76 -3.04
N ASP A 345 31.75 -5.74 -3.03
CA ASP A 345 32.11 -6.53 -1.84
C ASP A 345 30.90 -7.18 -1.15
N PHE A 346 29.93 -7.69 -1.93
CA PHE A 346 28.72 -8.32 -1.41
C PHE A 346 29.04 -9.56 -0.55
N GLU A 347 30.20 -10.18 -0.77
CA GLU A 347 30.74 -11.31 -0.02
C GLU A 347 30.92 -10.99 1.47
N LEU A 348 31.16 -9.72 1.82
CA LEU A 348 31.28 -9.26 3.21
C LEU A 348 29.93 -9.08 3.90
N GLN A 349 28.81 -9.11 3.16
CA GLN A 349 27.48 -8.76 3.65
C GLN A 349 26.46 -9.90 3.55
N LEU A 350 26.91 -11.13 3.25
CA LEU A 350 26.04 -12.28 2.95
C LEU A 350 25.01 -12.59 4.06
N GLU A 351 25.38 -12.43 5.33
CA GLU A 351 24.50 -12.69 6.48
C GLU A 351 23.68 -11.47 6.92
N ARG A 352 23.87 -10.32 6.28
CA ARG A 352 23.17 -9.08 6.64
C ARG A 352 21.66 -9.28 6.48
N ARG A 353 20.92 -9.02 7.56
CA ARG A 353 19.46 -8.95 7.61
C ARG A 353 18.99 -7.49 7.59
N SER A 354 17.69 -7.28 7.40
CA SER A 354 17.10 -5.98 7.65
C SER A 354 17.28 -5.55 9.11
N SER A 355 17.68 -4.30 9.33
CA SER A 355 17.73 -3.68 10.65
C SER A 355 16.34 -3.30 11.20
N LYS A 356 15.29 -3.38 10.37
CA LYS A 356 13.91 -2.98 10.70
C LYS A 356 12.93 -4.16 10.80
N SER A 357 13.43 -5.40 10.86
CA SER A 357 12.58 -6.58 10.98
C SER A 357 11.96 -6.65 12.38
N GLU A 358 10.73 -6.16 12.55
CA GLU A 358 10.03 -6.15 13.84
C GLU A 358 8.99 -7.27 13.96
N ASN A 359 8.27 -7.59 12.87
CA ASN A 359 7.09 -8.46 12.90
C ASN A 359 7.16 -9.67 11.95
N GLY A 360 8.23 -9.78 11.15
CA GLY A 360 8.44 -10.88 10.20
C GLY A 360 7.72 -10.70 8.87
N LEU A 361 8.03 -11.57 7.91
CA LEU A 361 7.60 -11.42 6.51
C LEU A 361 6.09 -11.60 6.27
N LEU A 362 5.41 -12.49 7.00
CA LEU A 362 4.00 -12.80 6.70
C LEU A 362 3.04 -11.63 7.02
N PRO A 363 3.11 -10.99 8.22
CA PRO A 363 2.34 -9.77 8.47
C PRO A 363 2.73 -8.64 7.52
N TYR A 364 3.98 -8.63 7.05
CA TYR A 364 4.45 -7.65 6.09
C TYR A 364 3.79 -7.82 4.71
N PHE A 365 3.79 -9.02 4.14
CA PHE A 365 3.11 -9.33 2.90
C PHE A 365 1.60 -9.06 2.98
N SER A 366 0.98 -9.32 4.13
CA SER A 366 -0.42 -8.95 4.36
C SER A 366 -0.66 -7.43 4.25
N ARG A 367 0.29 -6.57 4.66
CA ARG A 367 0.18 -5.11 4.48
C ARG A 367 0.34 -4.67 3.02
N LEU A 368 1.08 -5.44 2.22
CA LEU A 368 1.27 -5.19 0.79
C LEU A 368 0.10 -5.70 -0.07
N THR A 369 -0.84 -6.44 0.52
CA THR A 369 -1.94 -7.09 -0.21
C THR A 369 -3.23 -6.29 -0.10
N SER A 370 -3.80 -5.92 -1.25
CA SER A 370 -5.14 -5.35 -1.36
C SER A 370 -5.67 -5.61 -2.76
N ALA A 371 -6.95 -5.97 -2.87
CA ALA A 371 -7.57 -6.21 -4.17
C ALA A 371 -7.66 -4.95 -5.04
N GLU A 372 -7.59 -3.76 -4.43
CA GLU A 372 -7.78 -2.47 -5.09
C GLU A 372 -6.50 -1.69 -5.29
N SER A 373 -5.51 -1.76 -4.38
CA SER A 373 -4.31 -0.91 -4.44
C SER A 373 -3.02 -1.49 -3.87
N GLY A 374 -2.98 -2.80 -3.65
CA GLY A 374 -1.82 -3.50 -3.12
C GLY A 374 -0.66 -3.57 -4.11
N ILE A 375 0.53 -3.93 -3.62
CA ILE A 375 1.58 -4.48 -4.49
C ILE A 375 1.16 -5.89 -4.93
N PHE A 376 0.50 -6.62 -4.04
CA PHE A 376 -0.17 -7.87 -4.34
C PHE A 376 -1.68 -7.63 -4.48
N HIS A 377 -2.23 -8.08 -5.60
CA HIS A 377 -3.67 -8.21 -5.79
C HIS A 377 -4.23 -9.38 -4.99
N ILE A 378 -3.49 -10.50 -4.99
CA ILE A 378 -3.86 -11.74 -4.32
C ILE A 378 -2.61 -12.25 -3.60
N TRP A 379 -2.79 -12.67 -2.35
CA TRP A 379 -1.79 -13.43 -1.59
C TRP A 379 -2.51 -14.32 -0.58
N GLU A 380 -2.91 -15.51 -1.03
CA GLU A 380 -3.74 -16.45 -0.25
C GLU A 380 -3.70 -17.87 -0.84
N GLU A 381 -4.17 -18.85 -0.08
CA GLU A 381 -4.36 -20.22 -0.57
C GLU A 381 -5.51 -20.34 -1.58
N GLY A 382 -6.58 -19.55 -1.40
CA GLY A 382 -7.78 -19.60 -2.24
C GLY A 382 -8.38 -21.00 -2.34
N ASP A 383 -8.59 -21.45 -3.57
CA ASP A 383 -9.15 -22.76 -3.92
C ASP A 383 -8.09 -23.86 -4.17
N LEU A 384 -6.80 -23.57 -3.89
CA LEU A 384 -5.70 -24.50 -4.15
C LEU A 384 -5.74 -25.73 -3.23
N LYS A 385 -5.40 -26.89 -3.78
CA LYS A 385 -5.23 -28.13 -3.02
C LYS A 385 -4.06 -27.98 -2.04
N GLN A 386 -4.25 -28.38 -0.79
CA GLN A 386 -3.24 -28.22 0.27
C GLN A 386 -2.51 -29.51 0.64
N LEU A 387 -2.75 -30.62 -0.08
CA LEU A 387 -2.10 -31.91 0.16
C LEU A 387 -1.72 -32.59 -1.16
N PRO A 388 -0.53 -33.23 -1.22
CA PRO A 388 0.47 -33.36 -0.15
C PRO A 388 1.31 -32.10 0.11
N LEU A 389 1.37 -31.15 -0.83
CA LEU A 389 2.05 -29.87 -0.63
C LEU A 389 1.06 -28.79 -0.19
N SER A 390 1.48 -27.99 0.79
CA SER A 390 0.81 -26.71 1.08
C SER A 390 1.09 -25.76 -0.08
N GLN A 391 0.09 -25.02 -0.55
CA GLN A 391 0.22 -24.12 -1.69
C GLN A 391 -0.35 -22.74 -1.37
N CYS A 392 0.35 -21.69 -1.78
CA CYS A 392 -0.13 -20.31 -1.71
C CYS A 392 0.02 -19.64 -3.08
N ARG A 393 -1.00 -18.88 -3.48
CA ARG A 393 -1.01 -18.09 -4.70
C ARG A 393 -0.61 -16.67 -4.38
N VAL A 394 0.23 -16.08 -5.22
CA VAL A 394 0.48 -14.65 -5.26
C VAL A 394 0.17 -14.11 -6.64
N GLN A 395 -0.37 -12.90 -6.71
CA GLN A 395 -0.47 -12.15 -7.95
C GLN A 395 -0.05 -10.71 -7.70
N ALA A 396 1.09 -10.33 -8.27
CA ALA A 396 1.57 -8.95 -8.21
C ALA A 396 1.00 -8.09 -9.33
N VAL A 397 1.00 -6.78 -9.14
CA VAL A 397 0.63 -5.82 -10.19
C VAL A 397 1.75 -5.55 -11.19
N ASP A 398 1.43 -5.04 -12.38
CA ASP A 398 2.40 -4.54 -13.36
C ASP A 398 2.72 -3.05 -13.08
N PRO A 399 3.89 -2.74 -12.48
CA PRO A 399 4.29 -1.35 -12.16
C PRO A 399 4.57 -0.47 -13.38
N LEU A 400 4.67 -1.03 -14.58
CA LEU A 400 4.92 -0.27 -15.81
C LEU A 400 3.65 0.05 -16.60
N SER A 401 2.47 -0.25 -16.04
CA SER A 401 1.19 0.13 -16.62
C SER A 401 1.11 1.66 -16.80
N GLU A 402 0.60 2.13 -17.95
CA GLU A 402 0.51 3.57 -18.24
C GLU A 402 -0.49 4.32 -17.34
N GLY A 403 -1.55 3.62 -16.90
CA GLY A 403 -2.59 4.13 -16.03
C GLY A 403 -2.79 3.24 -14.80
N ALA A 404 -4.02 2.80 -14.57
CA ALA A 404 -4.33 1.80 -13.54
C ALA A 404 -3.45 0.56 -13.69
N ALA A 405 -3.08 -0.04 -12.56
CA ALA A 405 -2.22 -1.21 -12.50
C ALA A 405 -2.90 -2.42 -13.14
N GLY A 406 -2.32 -2.91 -14.23
CA GLY A 406 -2.59 -4.25 -14.75
C GLY A 406 -2.10 -5.32 -13.76
N LEU A 407 -2.51 -6.56 -13.99
CA LEU A 407 -2.11 -7.70 -13.16
C LEU A 407 -1.06 -8.54 -13.91
N LEU A 408 0.01 -8.92 -13.21
CA LEU A 408 0.94 -9.94 -13.71
C LEU A 408 0.27 -11.32 -13.62
N PRO A 409 0.81 -12.35 -14.31
CA PRO A 409 0.37 -13.72 -14.12
C PRO A 409 0.45 -14.12 -12.64
N ASP A 410 -0.52 -14.89 -12.16
CA ASP A 410 -0.47 -15.45 -10.82
C ASP A 410 0.58 -16.58 -10.75
N ILE A 411 1.22 -16.67 -9.59
CA ILE A 411 2.28 -17.63 -9.29
C ILE A 411 1.80 -18.48 -8.12
N VAL A 412 1.89 -19.80 -8.25
CA VAL A 412 1.61 -20.73 -7.17
C VAL A 412 2.91 -21.27 -6.62
N CYS A 413 3.19 -20.96 -5.37
CA CYS A 413 4.32 -21.49 -4.63
C CYS A 413 3.86 -22.61 -3.71
N ALA A 414 4.73 -23.60 -3.51
CA ALA A 414 4.44 -24.77 -2.71
C ALA A 414 5.57 -25.07 -1.73
N ASP A 415 5.22 -25.64 -0.59
CA ASP A 415 6.17 -26.10 0.43
C ASP A 415 5.54 -27.22 1.28
N LEU A 416 6.33 -27.81 2.17
CA LEU A 416 5.88 -28.77 3.19
C LEU A 416 4.92 -28.14 4.21
N THR A 417 5.00 -26.83 4.43
CA THR A 417 4.20 -26.12 5.43
C THR A 417 3.47 -24.93 4.82
N HIS A 418 2.33 -24.57 5.41
CA HIS A 418 1.58 -23.36 5.01
C HIS A 418 2.42 -22.08 5.16
N GLU A 419 3.20 -21.98 6.24
CA GLU A 419 4.09 -20.81 6.43
C GLU A 419 5.17 -20.73 5.36
N GLY A 420 5.77 -21.87 4.98
CA GLY A 420 6.75 -21.95 3.90
C GLY A 420 6.13 -21.52 2.57
N ALA A 421 4.99 -22.11 2.20
CA ALA A 421 4.30 -21.78 0.96
C ALA A 421 3.91 -20.29 0.87
N ARG A 422 3.40 -19.71 1.97
CA ARG A 422 3.08 -18.27 2.07
C ARG A 422 4.31 -17.39 1.94
N ARG A 423 5.40 -17.74 2.61
CA ARG A 423 6.67 -17.02 2.54
C ARG A 423 7.21 -17.02 1.12
N GLU A 424 7.27 -18.18 0.47
CA GLU A 424 7.75 -18.32 -0.90
C GLU A 424 6.87 -17.56 -1.89
N ALA A 425 5.55 -17.62 -1.74
CA ALA A 425 4.62 -16.83 -2.56
C ALA A 425 4.86 -15.33 -2.39
N GLY A 426 5.05 -14.82 -1.17
CA GLY A 426 5.31 -13.40 -0.96
C GLY A 426 6.63 -12.93 -1.58
N LEU A 427 7.71 -13.71 -1.45
CA LEU A 427 8.99 -13.41 -2.08
C LEU A 427 8.89 -13.45 -3.61
N ALA A 428 8.27 -14.49 -4.17
CA ALA A 428 8.06 -14.63 -5.61
C ALA A 428 7.22 -13.48 -6.20
N GLY A 429 6.22 -12.99 -5.45
CA GLY A 429 5.44 -11.83 -5.86
C GLY A 429 6.28 -10.56 -6.00
N ILE A 430 7.20 -10.31 -5.07
CA ILE A 430 8.13 -9.17 -5.14
C ILE A 430 9.11 -9.34 -6.29
N GLU A 431 9.64 -10.56 -6.47
CA GLU A 431 10.54 -10.88 -7.57
C GLU A 431 9.86 -10.65 -8.92
N ALA A 432 8.60 -11.05 -9.09
CA ALA A 432 7.82 -10.81 -10.30
C ALA A 432 7.57 -9.31 -10.54
N TYR A 433 7.18 -8.57 -9.50
CA TYR A 433 6.99 -7.12 -9.56
C TYR A 433 8.27 -6.40 -10.01
N VAL A 434 9.42 -6.72 -9.39
CA VAL A 434 10.70 -6.06 -9.70
C VAL A 434 11.26 -6.53 -11.04
N SER A 435 11.11 -7.81 -11.40
CA SER A 435 11.50 -8.35 -12.71
C SER A 435 10.88 -7.56 -13.86
N ARG A 436 9.64 -7.09 -13.68
CA ARG A 436 8.96 -6.22 -14.65
C ARG A 436 9.65 -4.87 -14.83
N MET A 437 10.27 -4.32 -13.78
CA MET A 437 10.95 -3.02 -13.77
C MET A 437 12.45 -3.08 -14.10
N VAL A 438 13.08 -4.27 -14.12
CA VAL A 438 14.53 -4.44 -14.26
C VAL A 438 15.11 -3.64 -15.42
N GLY A 439 14.50 -3.72 -16.61
CA GLY A 439 15.00 -3.02 -17.80
C GLY A 439 15.09 -1.50 -17.61
N LEU A 440 14.14 -0.91 -16.89
CA LEU A 440 14.13 0.51 -16.59
C LEU A 440 15.15 0.86 -15.49
N LEU A 441 15.22 0.05 -14.43
CA LEU A 441 16.16 0.24 -13.32
C LEU A 441 17.62 0.20 -13.80
N VAL A 442 17.97 -0.80 -14.61
CA VAL A 442 19.32 -1.02 -15.11
C VAL A 442 19.76 0.08 -16.07
N SER A 443 18.82 0.68 -16.82
CA SER A 443 19.12 1.82 -17.70
C SER A 443 19.65 3.05 -16.95
N THR A 444 19.43 3.12 -15.63
CA THR A 444 19.89 4.21 -14.76
C THR A 444 21.26 3.97 -14.13
N LEU A 445 21.83 2.77 -14.30
CA LEU A 445 23.15 2.45 -13.76
C LEU A 445 24.21 3.37 -14.36
N PRO A 446 25.14 3.90 -13.55
CA PRO A 446 26.24 4.68 -14.06
C PRO A 446 27.09 3.82 -15.01
N SER A 447 27.26 4.30 -16.25
CA SER A 447 28.24 3.75 -17.18
C SER A 447 29.62 3.91 -16.55
N GLN A 448 30.22 2.83 -16.06
CA GLN A 448 31.53 2.91 -15.42
C GLN A 448 32.57 3.51 -16.39
N GLN A 449 33.44 4.36 -15.84
CA GLN A 449 34.72 4.69 -16.44
C GLN A 449 35.54 3.41 -16.63
N GLU A 450 35.91 3.11 -17.88
CA GLU A 450 37.08 2.32 -18.30
C GLU A 450 37.42 1.03 -17.51
N SER A 451 36.46 0.09 -17.46
CA SER A 451 36.80 -1.33 -17.49
C SER A 451 35.90 -2.02 -18.49
N GLU A 452 36.46 -2.60 -19.55
CA GLU A 452 35.72 -3.15 -20.70
C GLU A 452 34.74 -4.28 -20.34
N GLY A 453 34.75 -4.79 -19.10
CA GLY A 453 33.92 -5.89 -18.62
C GLY A 453 32.63 -5.53 -17.87
N SER A 454 32.25 -4.25 -17.75
CA SER A 454 31.05 -3.78 -17.00
C SER A 454 30.01 -3.01 -17.84
N ARG A 455 30.14 -2.98 -19.19
CA ARG A 455 29.07 -2.47 -20.07
C ARG A 455 27.89 -3.43 -20.08
N PHE A 456 26.67 -2.92 -19.87
CA PHE A 456 25.44 -3.70 -19.93
C PHE A 456 25.03 -3.91 -21.39
N GLU A 457 24.82 -5.15 -21.81
CA GLU A 457 24.24 -5.43 -23.13
C GLU A 457 22.72 -5.63 -23.01
N PRO A 458 21.88 -5.05 -23.87
CA PRO A 458 20.41 -5.12 -23.77
C PRO A 458 19.81 -6.54 -23.80
N GLN A 459 20.62 -7.57 -24.07
CA GLN A 459 20.19 -8.98 -24.20
C GLN A 459 20.56 -9.85 -22.99
N GLU A 460 21.25 -9.30 -21.98
CA GLU A 460 21.64 -10.08 -20.80
C GLU A 460 20.47 -10.23 -19.82
N PHE A 461 20.25 -11.46 -19.35
CA PHE A 461 19.20 -11.78 -18.37
C PHE A 461 19.70 -11.49 -16.95
N ILE A 462 18.88 -10.78 -16.16
CA ILE A 462 19.12 -10.54 -14.75
C ILE A 462 18.10 -11.32 -13.94
N GLY A 463 18.57 -12.24 -13.11
CA GLY A 463 17.72 -12.92 -12.13
C GLY A 463 17.50 -12.02 -10.92
N VAL A 464 16.23 -11.86 -10.53
CA VAL A 464 15.84 -11.01 -9.39
C VAL A 464 15.58 -11.88 -8.18
N GLY A 465 16.25 -11.62 -7.07
CA GLY A 465 16.03 -12.35 -5.82
C GLY A 465 15.66 -11.45 -4.66
N ALA A 466 14.59 -11.81 -3.95
CA ALA A 466 14.16 -11.20 -2.70
C ALA A 466 14.35 -12.19 -1.54
N GLY A 467 14.71 -11.70 -0.35
CA GLY A 467 15.00 -12.58 0.78
C GLY A 467 15.27 -11.88 2.10
N GLU A 468 15.37 -12.67 3.16
CA GLU A 468 15.65 -12.18 4.52
C GLU A 468 17.14 -11.89 4.75
N THR A 469 18.01 -12.46 3.92
CA THR A 469 19.45 -12.24 3.92
C THR A 469 19.96 -11.92 2.52
N VAL A 470 21.08 -11.20 2.43
CA VAL A 470 21.74 -10.93 1.15
C VAL A 470 22.09 -12.23 0.41
N ALA A 471 22.55 -13.27 1.14
CA ALA A 471 22.83 -14.58 0.55
C ALA A 471 21.61 -15.24 -0.07
N GLU A 472 20.43 -15.08 0.54
CA GLU A 472 19.19 -15.58 -0.04
C GLU A 472 18.82 -14.83 -1.32
N CYS A 473 18.88 -13.49 -1.30
CA CYS A 473 18.60 -12.67 -2.46
C CYS A 473 19.50 -13.07 -3.64
N ILE A 474 20.82 -13.16 -3.42
CA ILE A 474 21.78 -13.55 -4.47
C ILE A 474 21.54 -15.01 -4.91
N GLY A 475 21.31 -15.93 -3.95
CA GLY A 475 21.07 -17.33 -4.26
C GLY A 475 19.85 -17.55 -5.15
N ARG A 476 18.74 -16.85 -4.86
CA ARG A 476 17.51 -16.90 -5.65
C ARG A 476 17.68 -16.25 -7.03
N GLY A 477 18.33 -15.09 -7.09
CA GLY A 477 18.66 -14.44 -8.37
C GLY A 477 19.56 -15.32 -9.25
N LEU A 478 20.57 -15.97 -8.66
CA LEU A 478 21.42 -16.92 -9.38
C LEU A 478 20.63 -18.15 -9.87
N GLN A 479 19.75 -18.71 -9.05
CA GLN A 479 18.87 -19.81 -9.47
C GLN A 479 18.00 -19.43 -10.67
N MET A 480 17.43 -18.23 -10.68
CA MET A 480 16.67 -17.73 -11.85
C MET A 480 17.54 -17.63 -13.10
N CYS A 481 18.77 -17.13 -12.99
CA CYS A 481 19.71 -17.10 -14.12
C CYS A 481 20.01 -18.50 -14.67
N LEU A 482 20.23 -19.48 -13.79
CA LEU A 482 20.49 -20.86 -14.19
C LEU A 482 19.25 -21.50 -14.85
N ALA A 483 18.06 -21.26 -14.31
CA ALA A 483 16.81 -21.74 -14.88
C ALA A 483 16.55 -21.16 -16.27
N GLU A 484 16.82 -19.86 -16.47
CA GLU A 484 16.71 -19.20 -17.78
C GLU A 484 17.70 -19.81 -18.80
N ILE A 485 18.95 -20.07 -18.39
CA ILE A 485 19.95 -20.71 -19.26
C ILE A 485 19.49 -22.11 -19.65
N LEU A 486 18.99 -22.90 -18.68
CA LEU A 486 18.47 -24.24 -18.93
C LEU A 486 17.26 -24.21 -19.88
N SER A 487 16.32 -23.29 -19.67
CA SER A 487 15.15 -23.08 -20.54
C SER A 487 15.55 -22.78 -22.00
N LYS A 488 16.56 -21.92 -22.20
CA LYS A 488 17.12 -21.64 -23.53
C LYS A 488 17.77 -22.86 -24.17
N GLN A 489 18.49 -23.69 -23.40
CA GLN A 489 19.08 -24.93 -23.90
C GLN A 489 18.00 -25.94 -24.34
N LEU A 490 16.95 -26.09 -23.54
CA LEU A 490 15.83 -26.99 -23.83
C LEU A 490 15.02 -26.59 -25.06
N SER A 491 14.97 -25.29 -25.37
CA SER A 491 14.34 -24.78 -26.59
C SER A 491 15.06 -25.22 -27.87
N CYS A 492 16.35 -25.59 -27.77
CA CYS A 492 17.20 -25.94 -28.91
C CYS A 492 17.46 -27.45 -29.04
N GLN A 493 17.49 -28.18 -27.92
CA GLN A 493 17.93 -29.59 -27.89
C GLN A 493 17.17 -30.42 -26.86
N LEU A 494 16.99 -31.70 -27.17
CA LEU A 494 16.40 -32.68 -26.27
C LEU A 494 17.43 -33.06 -25.19
N PRO A 495 17.09 -33.00 -23.88
CA PRO A 495 18.09 -33.17 -22.82
C PRO A 495 18.62 -34.60 -22.76
N SER A 496 19.94 -34.72 -22.58
CA SER A 496 20.64 -35.98 -22.31
C SER A 496 20.57 -36.28 -20.82
N VAL A 497 20.06 -37.46 -20.45
CA VAL A 497 19.84 -37.83 -19.05
C VAL A 497 20.51 -39.16 -18.72
N PHE A 498 21.36 -39.14 -17.69
CA PHE A 498 22.07 -40.31 -17.16
C PHE A 498 21.34 -40.81 -15.91
N ARG A 499 20.82 -42.03 -15.95
CA ARG A 499 20.05 -42.60 -14.83
C ARG A 499 20.92 -42.74 -13.57
N VAL A 500 20.37 -42.35 -12.43
CA VAL A 500 21.03 -42.51 -11.12
C VAL A 500 20.18 -43.34 -10.15
N LYS A 501 20.86 -43.95 -9.18
CA LYS A 501 20.25 -44.59 -8.01
C LYS A 501 20.55 -43.72 -6.80
N LEU A 502 19.52 -43.31 -6.08
CA LEU A 502 19.68 -42.63 -4.79
C LEU A 502 20.04 -43.69 -3.74
N SER A 503 21.23 -43.58 -3.14
CA SER A 503 21.69 -44.52 -2.10
C SER A 503 21.23 -44.09 -0.71
N ASP A 504 21.46 -42.82 -0.35
CA ASP A 504 21.09 -42.23 0.94
C ASP A 504 20.47 -40.85 0.72
N ILE A 505 19.33 -40.58 1.37
CA ILE A 505 18.62 -39.30 1.32
C ILE A 505 18.48 -38.77 2.75
N GLU A 506 19.36 -37.86 3.13
CA GLU A 506 19.31 -37.17 4.43
C GLU A 506 18.37 -35.97 4.40
N ASP A 507 18.11 -35.40 3.21
CA ASP A 507 17.26 -34.23 3.06
C ASP A 507 15.78 -34.56 3.22
N LYS A 508 15.16 -33.96 4.25
CA LYS A 508 13.76 -34.22 4.60
C LYS A 508 12.77 -33.82 3.50
N HIS A 509 13.05 -32.76 2.73
CA HIS A 509 12.17 -32.33 1.64
C HIS A 509 12.23 -33.34 0.50
N CYS A 510 13.44 -33.69 0.03
CA CYS A 510 13.61 -34.70 -1.01
C CYS A 510 12.97 -36.04 -0.62
N GLN A 511 13.15 -36.48 0.64
CA GLN A 511 12.56 -37.71 1.14
C GLN A 511 11.02 -37.67 1.07
N PHE A 512 10.41 -36.59 1.57
CA PHE A 512 8.96 -36.43 1.54
C PHE A 512 8.41 -36.33 0.12
N TYR A 513 9.00 -35.49 -0.74
CA TYR A 513 8.54 -35.32 -2.12
C TYR A 513 8.63 -36.62 -2.91
N LEU A 514 9.73 -37.36 -2.76
CA LEU A 514 9.90 -38.66 -3.41
C LEU A 514 8.84 -39.67 -2.95
N GLN A 515 8.56 -39.74 -1.64
CA GLN A 515 7.56 -40.64 -1.09
C GLN A 515 6.15 -40.27 -1.56
N ALA A 516 5.81 -38.99 -1.54
CA ALA A 516 4.51 -38.48 -1.98
C ALA A 516 4.30 -38.74 -3.48
N LEU A 517 5.29 -38.39 -4.31
CA LEU A 517 5.24 -38.63 -5.75
C LEU A 517 5.14 -40.13 -6.08
N THR A 518 5.90 -40.97 -5.37
CA THR A 518 5.83 -42.43 -5.51
C THR A 518 4.44 -42.97 -5.20
N THR A 519 3.79 -42.41 -4.17
CA THR A 519 2.43 -42.78 -3.78
C THR A 519 1.40 -42.38 -4.84
N MET A 520 1.60 -41.25 -5.52
CA MET A 520 0.64 -40.70 -6.49
C MET A 520 0.81 -41.22 -7.92
N LYS A 521 2.05 -41.41 -8.38
CA LYS A 521 2.39 -41.72 -9.78
C LYS A 521 3.28 -42.96 -9.95
N GLY A 522 3.62 -43.66 -8.86
CA GLY A 522 4.58 -44.76 -8.87
C GLY A 522 6.03 -44.29 -8.79
N VAL A 523 6.98 -45.23 -8.66
CA VAL A 523 8.40 -44.92 -8.45
C VAL A 523 8.96 -44.12 -9.63
N PRO A 524 9.40 -42.86 -9.44
CA PRO A 524 9.92 -42.04 -10.52
C PRO A 524 11.32 -42.49 -10.95
N ILE A 525 11.68 -42.20 -12.20
CA ILE A 525 13.04 -42.37 -12.70
C ILE A 525 13.82 -41.09 -12.44
N ILE A 526 14.99 -41.19 -11.82
CA ILE A 526 15.83 -40.03 -11.51
C ILE A 526 17.08 -40.11 -12.37
N GLY A 527 17.50 -38.97 -12.93
CA GLY A 527 18.72 -38.88 -13.72
C GLY A 527 19.41 -37.53 -13.60
N LEU A 528 20.69 -37.51 -13.95
CA LEU A 528 21.50 -36.30 -14.06
C LEU A 528 21.51 -35.82 -15.52
N GLY A 529 21.28 -34.52 -15.70
CA GLY A 529 21.44 -33.84 -16.97
C GLY A 529 22.84 -33.28 -17.16
N GLU A 530 23.05 -32.61 -18.29
CA GLU A 530 24.24 -31.79 -18.52
C GLU A 530 24.26 -30.60 -17.55
N GLU A 531 25.45 -30.29 -17.02
CA GLU A 531 25.61 -29.19 -16.06
C GLU A 531 25.38 -27.84 -16.73
N VAL A 532 24.72 -26.92 -16.00
CA VAL A 532 24.50 -25.54 -16.45
C VAL A 532 25.47 -24.64 -15.71
N SER A 533 26.44 -24.08 -16.42
CA SER A 533 27.47 -23.21 -15.82
C SER A 533 28.24 -23.88 -14.65
N GLY A 534 28.40 -25.21 -14.71
CA GLY A 534 29.04 -26.01 -13.66
C GLY A 534 28.11 -26.45 -12.53
N PHE A 535 26.82 -26.12 -12.61
CA PHE A 535 25.82 -26.52 -11.61
C PHE A 535 25.04 -27.77 -12.03
N PRO A 536 24.69 -28.63 -11.08
CA PRO A 536 23.97 -29.87 -11.36
C PRO A 536 22.55 -29.61 -11.85
N VAL A 537 22.15 -30.39 -12.86
CA VAL A 537 20.77 -30.50 -13.34
C VAL A 537 20.26 -31.91 -13.03
N VAL A 538 19.13 -32.00 -12.35
CA VAL A 538 18.47 -33.26 -12.01
C VAL A 538 17.14 -33.34 -12.75
N TRP A 539 16.83 -34.54 -13.26
CA TRP A 539 15.61 -34.84 -13.97
C TRP A 539 14.81 -35.92 -13.25
N VAL A 540 13.52 -35.68 -13.06
CA VAL A 540 12.55 -36.61 -12.47
C VAL A 540 11.54 -37.01 -13.53
N GLY A 541 11.60 -38.26 -13.96
CA GLY A 541 10.69 -38.87 -14.92
C GLY A 541 9.52 -39.57 -14.25
N THR A 542 8.31 -39.19 -14.63
CA THR A 542 7.05 -39.90 -14.32
C THR A 542 6.60 -40.71 -15.53
N SER A 543 5.42 -41.35 -15.48
CA SER A 543 4.89 -42.14 -16.60
C SER A 543 4.75 -41.35 -17.90
N ASP A 544 4.47 -40.04 -17.80
CA ASP A 544 4.04 -39.23 -18.95
C ASP A 544 5.03 -38.09 -19.28
N HIS A 545 5.75 -37.56 -18.29
CA HIS A 545 6.59 -36.36 -18.43
C HIS A 545 7.84 -36.41 -17.57
N TRP A 546 8.83 -35.60 -17.95
CA TRP A 546 10.08 -35.37 -17.21
C TRP A 546 10.15 -33.92 -16.73
N TYR A 547 10.56 -33.76 -15.46
CA TYR A 547 10.67 -32.48 -14.78
C TYR A 547 12.14 -32.20 -14.46
N GLY A 548 12.65 -31.06 -14.93
CA GLY A 548 14.04 -30.65 -14.73
C GLY A 548 14.17 -29.63 -13.60
N GLY A 549 15.22 -29.79 -12.79
CA GLY A 549 15.58 -28.83 -11.76
C GLY A 549 17.06 -28.52 -11.80
N VAL A 550 17.42 -27.25 -11.73
CA VAL A 550 18.81 -26.78 -11.63
C VAL A 550 19.01 -26.16 -10.25
N GLY A 551 20.11 -26.52 -9.59
CA GLY A 551 20.36 -26.10 -8.22
C GLY A 551 21.82 -25.77 -7.96
N LEU A 552 22.06 -24.95 -6.94
CA LEU A 552 23.42 -24.59 -6.50
C LEU A 552 24.21 -25.80 -5.98
N ASN A 553 23.51 -26.89 -5.64
CA ASN A 553 24.05 -28.20 -5.36
C ASN A 553 23.03 -29.27 -5.79
N VAL A 554 23.44 -30.54 -5.75
CA VAL A 554 22.61 -31.65 -6.24
C VAL A 554 21.33 -31.85 -5.42
N THR A 555 21.37 -31.59 -4.11
CA THR A 555 20.19 -31.68 -3.23
C THR A 555 19.13 -30.67 -3.65
N LEU A 556 19.51 -29.42 -3.91
CA LEU A 556 18.58 -28.37 -4.34
C LEU A 556 18.04 -28.63 -5.75
N ALA A 557 18.88 -29.12 -6.67
CA ALA A 557 18.46 -29.51 -8.01
C ALA A 557 17.41 -30.65 -7.98
N LEU A 558 17.66 -31.68 -7.15
CA LEU A 558 16.71 -32.78 -6.96
C LEU A 558 15.42 -32.30 -6.28
N ARG A 559 15.53 -31.44 -5.26
CA ARG A 559 14.38 -30.90 -4.52
C ARG A 559 13.43 -30.14 -5.45
N ASP A 560 13.98 -29.26 -6.28
CA ASP A 560 13.23 -28.48 -7.27
C ASP A 560 12.53 -29.41 -8.29
N ALA A 561 13.27 -30.34 -8.91
CA ALA A 561 12.70 -31.29 -9.87
C ALA A 561 11.57 -32.16 -9.27
N LEU A 562 11.75 -32.65 -8.03
CA LEU A 562 10.72 -33.41 -7.32
C LEU A 562 9.50 -32.56 -6.96
N GLN A 563 9.71 -31.31 -6.53
CA GLN A 563 8.64 -30.39 -6.17
C GLN A 563 7.78 -30.05 -7.40
N GLN A 564 8.41 -29.75 -8.54
CA GLN A 564 7.71 -29.49 -9.80
C GLN A 564 6.86 -30.70 -10.23
N ALA A 565 7.44 -31.90 -10.20
CA ALA A 565 6.72 -33.14 -10.54
C ALA A 565 5.53 -33.39 -9.61
N LEU A 566 5.69 -33.12 -8.32
CA LEU A 566 4.65 -33.32 -7.32
C LEU A 566 3.54 -32.27 -7.42
N LEU A 567 3.89 -31.01 -7.69
CA LEU A 567 2.94 -29.92 -7.90
C LEU A 567 2.01 -30.20 -9.08
N GLU A 568 2.57 -30.67 -10.20
CA GLU A 568 1.79 -31.06 -11.37
C GLU A 568 0.89 -32.27 -11.06
N ALA A 569 1.43 -33.31 -10.40
CA ALA A 569 0.65 -34.48 -9.99
C ALA A 569 -0.51 -34.12 -9.04
N GLN A 570 -0.32 -33.13 -8.16
CA GLN A 570 -1.35 -32.65 -7.23
C GLN A 570 -2.46 -31.87 -7.94
N ASN A 571 -2.12 -31.03 -8.92
CA ASN A 571 -3.05 -30.05 -9.48
C ASN A 571 -3.75 -30.50 -10.78
N GLN A 572 -3.34 -31.59 -11.43
CA GLN A 572 -4.06 -32.13 -12.60
C GLN A 572 -5.58 -32.33 -12.33
N PRO A 573 -6.47 -31.90 -13.25
CA PRO A 573 -6.22 -31.35 -14.60
C PRO A 573 -6.06 -29.82 -14.68
N ALA A 574 -6.04 -29.09 -13.55
CA ALA A 574 -5.85 -27.64 -13.55
C ALA A 574 -4.37 -27.32 -13.85
N ARG A 575 -4.04 -27.07 -15.12
CA ARG A 575 -2.70 -26.59 -15.50
C ARG A 575 -2.49 -25.20 -14.90
N LEU A 576 -1.63 -25.12 -13.89
CA LEU A 576 -1.22 -23.86 -13.29
C LEU A 576 -0.10 -23.24 -14.14
N THR A 577 -0.08 -21.92 -14.22
CA THR A 577 0.97 -21.10 -14.81
C THR A 577 2.23 -21.11 -13.94
N SER A 578 2.84 -22.28 -13.76
CA SER A 578 4.21 -22.36 -13.23
C SER A 578 5.18 -22.45 -14.39
N GLN A 579 6.36 -21.83 -14.26
CA GLN A 579 7.49 -21.97 -15.18
C GLN A 579 8.11 -23.38 -15.04
N VAL A 580 7.29 -24.42 -15.28
CA VAL A 580 7.72 -25.81 -15.13
C VAL A 580 8.67 -26.13 -16.27
N LEU A 581 9.87 -26.61 -15.94
CA LEU A 581 10.82 -27.15 -16.91
C LEU A 581 10.40 -28.58 -17.26
N GLU A 582 9.28 -28.70 -17.98
CA GLU A 582 8.67 -29.95 -18.39
C GLU A 582 9.06 -30.33 -19.83
N VAL A 583 9.48 -31.57 -20.03
CA VAL A 583 9.69 -32.14 -21.36
C VAL A 583 8.98 -33.48 -21.50
N SER A 584 8.45 -33.75 -22.70
CA SER A 584 7.75 -35.00 -23.01
C SER A 584 8.69 -36.20 -23.15
N SER A 585 9.98 -35.97 -23.42
CA SER A 585 10.97 -37.05 -23.56
C SER A 585 12.39 -36.55 -23.32
N VAL A 586 13.26 -37.47 -22.93
CA VAL A 586 14.70 -37.23 -22.71
C VAL A 586 15.53 -38.31 -23.41
N ARG A 587 16.77 -38.01 -23.78
CA ARG A 587 17.72 -38.99 -24.32
C ARG A 587 18.37 -39.76 -23.16
N LEU A 588 17.79 -40.90 -22.81
CA LEU A 588 18.32 -41.77 -21.76
C LEU A 588 19.59 -42.48 -22.22
N ALA A 589 20.70 -42.20 -21.55
CA ALA A 589 21.95 -42.92 -21.79
C ALA A 589 21.91 -44.33 -21.16
N GLU A 590 22.18 -45.37 -21.96
CA GLU A 590 22.30 -46.76 -21.49
C GLU A 590 23.66 -46.98 -20.82
N GLN A 591 23.78 -46.59 -19.55
CA GLN A 591 24.94 -46.87 -18.70
C GLN A 591 24.50 -47.43 -17.34
N LEU A 592 25.41 -48.09 -16.62
CA LEU A 592 25.17 -48.56 -15.25
C LEU A 592 24.82 -47.36 -14.35
N PRO A 593 23.73 -47.42 -13.56
CA PRO A 593 23.29 -46.28 -12.77
C PRO A 593 24.35 -45.85 -11.75
N LEU A 594 24.72 -44.57 -11.75
CA LEU A 594 25.59 -43.98 -10.74
C LEU A 594 24.86 -43.91 -9.39
N SER A 595 25.59 -44.12 -8.30
CA SER A 595 25.05 -43.96 -6.94
C SER A 595 25.19 -42.51 -6.49
N LEU A 596 24.10 -41.91 -6.04
CA LEU A 596 24.06 -40.51 -5.62
C LEU A 596 23.62 -40.40 -4.15
N VAL A 597 24.40 -39.65 -3.37
CA VAL A 597 24.08 -39.31 -1.97
C VAL A 597 23.48 -37.92 -1.93
N ILE A 598 22.34 -37.78 -1.25
CA ILE A 598 21.62 -36.51 -1.08
C ILE A 598 21.79 -36.04 0.38
N SER A 599 22.73 -35.12 0.57
CA SER A 599 23.01 -34.52 1.88
C SER A 599 21.91 -33.54 2.29
N SER A 600 21.72 -33.38 3.60
CA SER A 600 20.74 -32.42 4.13
C SER A 600 21.10 -30.97 3.79
N CYS A 601 20.11 -30.18 3.35
CA CYS A 601 20.30 -28.75 3.07
C CYS A 601 19.21 -27.93 3.80
N GLY A 602 19.56 -27.43 4.99
CA GLY A 602 18.65 -26.67 5.85
C GLY A 602 18.56 -25.18 5.51
N ALA A 603 17.51 -24.51 6.01
CA ALA A 603 17.26 -23.08 5.79
C ALA A 603 18.37 -22.14 6.32
N ASN A 604 19.18 -22.59 7.28
CA ASN A 604 20.31 -21.83 7.83
C ASN A 604 21.58 -21.92 6.98
N ALA A 605 21.65 -22.83 6.00
CA ALA A 605 22.84 -23.06 5.19
C ALA A 605 22.93 -22.15 3.94
N LYS A 606 22.05 -21.14 3.81
CA LYS A 606 21.97 -20.31 2.58
C LYS A 606 23.30 -19.61 2.24
N SER A 607 24.02 -19.12 3.25
CA SER A 607 25.33 -18.48 3.08
C SER A 607 26.40 -19.48 2.61
N GLU A 608 26.50 -20.63 3.25
CA GLU A 608 27.47 -21.70 2.91
C GLU A 608 27.23 -22.27 1.50
N VAL A 609 25.96 -22.46 1.14
CA VAL A 609 25.56 -22.91 -0.20
C VAL A 609 25.95 -21.88 -1.25
N LEU A 610 25.71 -20.59 -1.00
CA LEU A 610 26.11 -19.54 -1.92
C LEU A 610 27.63 -19.43 -2.04
N GLN A 611 28.38 -19.48 -0.94
CA GLN A 611 29.85 -19.48 -0.98
C GLN A 611 30.40 -20.64 -1.81
N SER A 612 29.83 -21.83 -1.64
CA SER A 612 30.18 -23.00 -2.46
C SER A 612 29.85 -22.77 -3.93
N ALA A 613 28.70 -22.15 -4.23
CA ALA A 613 28.29 -21.81 -5.59
C ALA A 613 29.24 -20.80 -6.25
N LEU A 614 29.73 -19.80 -5.51
CA LEU A 614 30.73 -18.85 -6.02
C LEU A 614 32.04 -19.56 -6.40
N GLN A 615 32.50 -20.52 -5.60
CA GLN A 615 33.67 -21.34 -5.94
C GLN A 615 33.44 -22.19 -7.21
N VAL A 616 32.22 -22.70 -7.41
CA VAL A 616 31.87 -23.44 -8.64
C VAL A 616 31.95 -22.52 -9.85
N LEU A 617 31.44 -21.29 -9.74
CA LEU A 617 31.53 -20.29 -10.80
C LEU A 617 32.97 -19.93 -11.15
N GLU A 618 33.81 -19.65 -10.16
CA GLU A 618 35.24 -19.35 -10.36
C GLU A 618 35.96 -20.48 -11.11
N ARG A 619 35.72 -21.75 -10.71
CA ARG A 619 36.31 -22.93 -11.38
C ARG A 619 35.88 -23.06 -12.84
N ASN A 620 34.66 -22.59 -13.15
CA ASN A 620 34.10 -22.59 -14.49
C ASN A 620 34.34 -21.28 -15.25
N ARG A 621 35.24 -20.40 -14.75
CA ARG A 621 35.56 -19.08 -15.34
C ARG A 621 34.33 -18.20 -15.51
N LYS A 622 33.45 -18.20 -14.53
CA LYS A 622 32.27 -17.35 -14.49
C LYS A 622 32.29 -16.52 -13.22
N ARG A 623 31.66 -15.36 -13.28
CA ARG A 623 31.46 -14.46 -12.15
C ARG A 623 30.04 -13.93 -12.13
N ILE A 624 29.57 -13.55 -10.95
CA ILE A 624 28.33 -12.79 -10.81
C ILE A 624 28.63 -11.31 -10.63
N LEU A 625 27.73 -10.47 -11.14
CA LEU A 625 27.63 -9.07 -10.75
C LEU A 625 26.29 -8.87 -10.02
N VAL A 626 26.31 -8.08 -8.95
CA VAL A 626 25.15 -7.89 -8.07
C VAL A 626 24.72 -6.43 -8.11
N ILE A 627 23.41 -6.22 -8.26
CA ILE A 627 22.77 -4.90 -8.39
C ILE A 627 21.73 -4.77 -7.28
N ASP A 628 21.72 -3.65 -6.55
CA ASP A 628 20.60 -3.29 -5.69
C ASP A 628 19.44 -2.79 -6.56
N LEU A 629 18.32 -3.52 -6.55
CA LEU A 629 17.11 -3.19 -7.29
C LEU A 629 15.99 -2.66 -6.37
N ALA A 630 16.27 -2.47 -5.07
CA ALA A 630 15.30 -1.96 -4.11
C ALA A 630 15.08 -0.45 -4.32
N SER A 631 14.28 -0.11 -5.33
CA SER A 631 13.95 1.27 -5.71
C SER A 631 12.90 1.92 -4.80
N GLU A 632 12.10 1.11 -4.11
CA GLU A 632 10.99 1.57 -3.28
C GLU A 632 11.23 1.28 -1.79
N SER A 633 10.63 2.10 -0.92
CA SER A 633 10.86 2.01 0.53
C SER A 633 10.45 0.65 1.11
N PHE A 634 9.35 0.10 0.61
CA PHE A 634 8.82 -1.19 1.04
C PHE A 634 9.82 -2.34 0.81
N MET A 635 10.68 -2.24 -0.20
CA MET A 635 11.67 -3.29 -0.47
C MET A 635 12.81 -3.31 0.57
N LYS A 636 12.91 -2.28 1.43
CA LYS A 636 13.97 -2.10 2.45
C LYS A 636 13.48 -2.21 3.90
N GLU A 637 12.23 -2.62 4.12
CA GLU A 637 11.63 -2.69 5.46
C GLU A 637 11.92 -4.02 6.16
N GLU A 638 11.21 -5.10 5.86
CA GLU A 638 11.34 -6.38 6.60
C GLU A 638 12.28 -7.40 5.91
N MET A 639 12.75 -7.09 4.69
CA MET A 639 13.66 -7.94 3.90
C MET A 639 15.06 -7.34 3.82
N ALA A 640 16.08 -8.17 3.56
CA ALA A 640 17.46 -7.69 3.37
C ALA A 640 17.62 -6.84 2.10
N GLY A 641 16.73 -7.01 1.13
CA GLY A 641 16.65 -6.23 -0.09
C GLY A 641 16.09 -7.04 -1.26
N VAL A 642 16.03 -6.41 -2.42
CA VAL A 642 15.75 -7.07 -3.71
C VAL A 642 16.95 -6.86 -4.61
N LEU A 643 17.64 -7.94 -4.96
CA LEU A 643 18.91 -7.89 -5.67
C LEU A 643 18.79 -8.49 -7.07
N GLY A 644 19.41 -7.84 -8.04
CA GLY A 644 19.63 -8.37 -9.38
C GLY A 644 20.96 -9.10 -9.45
N VAL A 645 20.97 -10.29 -10.04
CA VAL A 645 22.16 -11.10 -10.29
C VAL A 645 22.36 -11.26 -11.79
N LEU A 646 23.53 -10.91 -12.26
CA LEU A 646 23.95 -11.09 -13.65
C LEU A 646 25.10 -12.10 -13.71
N LEU A 647 24.97 -13.14 -14.52
CA LEU A 647 26.01 -14.16 -14.71
C LEU A 647 26.84 -13.86 -15.97
N ARG A 648 28.16 -13.72 -15.83
CA ARG A 648 29.09 -13.44 -16.95
C ARG A 648 30.27 -14.41 -16.97
N GLU A 649 30.84 -14.60 -18.16
CA GLU A 649 32.15 -15.25 -18.33
C GLU A 649 33.26 -14.31 -17.84
N GLU A 650 34.30 -14.88 -17.22
CA GLU A 650 35.53 -14.16 -16.88
C GLU A 650 36.39 -13.98 -18.14
N GLY A 651 36.23 -12.82 -18.77
CA GLY A 651 37.14 -12.33 -19.81
C GLY A 651 36.70 -12.60 -21.25
N SER A 652 35.80 -11.76 -21.76
CA SER A 652 35.98 -11.25 -23.12
C SER A 652 37.10 -10.20 -23.03
N ARG A 653 38.33 -10.60 -23.38
CA ARG A 653 39.38 -9.63 -23.68
C ARG A 653 39.12 -8.94 -25.00
#